data_AF-D6WX68-F1
#
_entry.id   AF-D6WX68-F1
#
_cell.length_a   1.000
_cell.length_b   1.000
_cell.length_c   1.000
_cell.angle_alpha   90.00
_cell.angle_beta   90.00
_cell.angle_gamma   90.00
#
_symmetry.space_group_name_H-M   'P 1'
#
loop_
_entity.id
_entity.type
_entity.pdbx_description
1 polymer ?
#
loop_
_entity_poly.entity_id
_entity_poly.type
_entity_poly.pdbx_seq_one_letter_code
_entity_poly.pdbx_strand_id
1 'polypeptide(L)'
;MENQSWTRKLLSTWRKDQQWYADKLAILRSVRSSEPPPGDIQSPPTGETFKEYVVSEQTPGELQRHEILYSSVAVGVVLLVFISAAVLFFLRRRKTKNADEEHAASSILVYPSQQGTAPQFLTKEIHFSLPPLRSTSLGDLTEPDDSDVDTESLLLPSVSNQRSNSFSCYGLGVIEPALYKSTLDLDEIQWPEGHIGRIWFSLRYEPSTEKLLVSLLKAKNLPSRTVGTVNSCDPFVRLHLMPDERRYLQSKQKKKTCNPYFDETLVFQVSQKDMSDHILKLTVIDGSRTKRRSEIGHVTFPLKDLEIGDGTEQQLFKLDLEKEPQEIKSNLGELLVSLLYNENLSRLTATVIEARGLKSADTRLKWTPDSLRFSKVREMTRVESELILPAKQPLNGFYNPVVVDIDEDTKQNEKPLQEVLNTARTAFSCGKSKPINFRKKQLKALEKFLIECEDEICEAVHKDLGKHRQEASMGEIDLVKRDLRHTLFELSDWAKPVAPDRSILNLLDGVYIYHDPYGVVLIMSAWNYPFMLLLGPLIGAIAGGNCVILKPSELAVESAKLIAKFLPRYLDKDCYQVVLGGIEDTTELLKHKFDYIFFTGSSSVGKIIHQAAARHLTPTTLELGGKSPIYLDESADILTATRRIIWGRTMNAGQTCISPDYLLCSKEVEEKFLAAARTVLEEFYGDGDVKLSPYLSKIVLDRHYNRLMNFIKGSNVAIGGSGDPRTRIIAPTVLIDVKPDDPVMLEEIFGPILPIVTVNSPLEAINFINERDKPLALYVFTNRKDVKELFLNNTSSGAVTVNDVIMHIWADNLPFGGVGASGMGAYHGKFGFDTFTHKKGVLERGLGKIAELTQFARYPPYTKSKGQFLAIATKKRRGISVSWIKTALVFGLGVAFSYGLQYICRDADD
;
A
#
# COMPACT_ATOMS: atom_id res chain seq x y z
N MET A 1 9.53 -11.30 -53.96
CA MET A 1 10.53 -10.56 -53.14
C MET A 1 10.57 -9.05 -53.45
N GLU A 2 9.59 -8.47 -54.14
CA GLU A 2 9.73 -7.12 -54.72
C GLU A 2 9.61 -5.94 -53.73
N ASN A 3 9.04 -6.17 -52.55
CA ASN A 3 8.71 -5.12 -51.57
C ASN A 3 9.92 -4.42 -50.89
N GLN A 4 11.16 -4.78 -51.24
CA GLN A 4 12.37 -4.07 -50.78
C GLN A 4 12.92 -3.05 -51.79
N SER A 5 12.43 -3.01 -53.03
CA SER A 5 12.92 -2.08 -54.05
C SER A 5 12.49 -0.64 -53.78
N TRP A 6 11.19 -0.44 -53.53
CA TRP A 6 10.58 0.88 -53.34
C TRP A 6 11.09 1.62 -52.11
N THR A 7 11.23 0.95 -50.96
CA THR A 7 11.71 1.55 -49.71
C THR A 7 13.16 2.04 -49.81
N ARG A 8 14.04 1.30 -50.50
CA ARG A 8 15.42 1.76 -50.78
C ARG A 8 15.45 2.98 -51.70
N LYS A 9 14.57 3.05 -52.71
CA LYS A 9 14.42 4.22 -53.59
C LYS A 9 13.94 5.45 -52.81
N LEU A 10 12.90 5.31 -51.98
CA LEU A 10 12.32 6.42 -51.22
C LEU A 10 13.31 6.99 -50.18
N LEU A 11 14.08 6.13 -49.51
CA LEU A 11 15.15 6.53 -48.60
C LEU A 11 16.34 7.21 -49.32
N SER A 12 16.60 6.89 -50.59
CA SER A 12 17.67 7.56 -51.35
C SER A 12 17.26 8.94 -51.84
N THR A 13 15.99 9.14 -52.22
CA THR A 13 15.44 10.48 -52.53
C THR A 13 15.46 11.37 -51.29
N TRP A 14 14.90 10.91 -50.17
CA TRP A 14 14.83 11.70 -48.94
C TRP A 14 16.21 12.14 -48.42
N ARG A 15 17.25 11.32 -48.58
CA ARG A 15 18.64 11.71 -48.26
C ARG A 15 19.20 12.80 -49.19
N LYS A 16 18.81 12.83 -50.47
CA LYS A 16 19.20 13.92 -51.39
C LYS A 16 18.49 15.23 -51.04
N ASP A 17 17.21 15.16 -50.68
CA ASP A 17 16.42 16.33 -50.29
C ASP A 17 16.95 16.96 -48.98
N GLN A 18 17.36 16.11 -48.02
CA GLN A 18 18.07 16.53 -46.81
C GLN A 18 19.42 17.21 -47.12
N GLN A 19 20.21 16.64 -48.03
CA GLN A 19 21.50 17.23 -48.42
C GLN A 19 21.31 18.61 -49.08
N TRP A 20 20.36 18.74 -50.03
CA TRP A 20 20.06 20.00 -50.69
C TRP A 20 19.64 21.10 -49.70
N TYR A 21 18.86 20.75 -48.67
CA TYR A 21 18.51 21.68 -47.59
C TYR A 21 19.72 22.07 -46.72
N ALA A 22 20.62 21.14 -46.42
CA ALA A 22 21.84 21.41 -45.67
C ALA A 22 22.78 22.35 -46.46
N ASP A 23 22.96 22.11 -47.75
CA ASP A 23 23.80 22.92 -48.63
C ASP A 23 23.26 24.36 -48.76
N LYS A 24 21.93 24.53 -48.86
CA LYS A 24 21.28 25.86 -48.84
C LYS A 24 21.41 26.56 -47.49
N LEU A 25 21.35 25.83 -46.37
CA LEU A 25 21.57 26.39 -45.03
C LEU A 25 23.04 26.75 -44.77
N ALA A 26 24.00 26.08 -45.41
CA ALA A 26 25.41 26.46 -45.37
C ALA A 26 25.65 27.81 -46.07
N ILE A 27 25.09 27.99 -47.28
CA ILE A 27 25.17 29.24 -48.05
C ILE A 27 24.56 30.42 -47.27
N LEU A 28 23.46 30.20 -46.54
CA LEU A 28 22.84 31.23 -45.68
C LEU A 28 23.65 31.55 -44.41
N ARG A 29 24.59 30.70 -44.00
CA ARG A 29 25.50 30.97 -42.87
C ARG A 29 26.75 31.75 -43.29
N SER A 30 27.30 31.49 -44.48
CA SER A 30 28.47 32.22 -45.01
C SER A 30 28.21 33.70 -45.33
N VAL A 31 26.95 34.15 -45.36
CA VAL A 31 26.55 35.54 -45.62
C VAL A 31 26.36 36.35 -44.33
N ARG A 32 26.59 35.75 -43.14
CA ARG A 32 26.24 36.36 -41.84
C ARG A 32 27.40 36.55 -40.85
N SER A 33 28.64 36.55 -41.34
CA SER A 33 29.85 36.67 -40.51
C SER A 33 30.89 37.62 -41.13
N SER A 34 30.57 38.92 -41.17
CA SER A 34 31.51 39.98 -41.61
C SER A 34 31.11 41.35 -41.03
N GLU A 35 31.50 41.63 -39.80
CA GLU A 35 31.48 42.98 -39.21
C GLU A 35 32.92 43.54 -39.18
N PRO A 36 33.15 44.81 -39.59
CA PRO A 36 34.46 45.46 -39.52
C PRO A 36 34.71 46.19 -38.19
N PRO A 37 35.98 46.39 -37.78
CA PRO A 37 36.34 47.15 -36.58
C PRO A 37 36.22 48.68 -36.78
N PRO A 38 36.19 49.47 -35.68
CA PRO A 38 35.87 50.91 -35.73
C PRO A 38 37.04 51.81 -36.17
N GLY A 39 36.71 52.97 -36.74
CA GLY A 39 37.62 54.05 -37.12
C GLY A 39 36.88 55.39 -37.28
N ASP A 40 37.60 56.51 -37.17
CA ASP A 40 37.03 57.83 -36.87
C ASP A 40 36.72 58.76 -38.07
N ILE A 41 35.68 59.59 -37.87
CA ILE A 41 35.39 60.93 -38.42
C ILE A 41 35.90 61.30 -39.84
N GLN A 42 34.97 61.52 -40.80
CA GLN A 42 34.79 62.75 -41.62
C GLN A 42 33.81 62.53 -42.81
N SER A 43 33.41 63.62 -43.49
CA SER A 43 32.53 63.63 -44.69
C SER A 43 32.61 64.99 -45.41
N PRO A 44 32.17 65.17 -46.69
CA PRO A 44 31.88 64.20 -47.77
C PRO A 44 33.07 64.29 -48.78
N PRO A 45 33.01 64.53 -50.12
CA PRO A 45 31.99 64.35 -51.18
C PRO A 45 32.50 63.67 -52.49
N THR A 46 31.62 63.56 -53.50
CA THR A 46 31.89 63.23 -54.93
C THR A 46 32.52 61.84 -55.23
N GLY A 47 32.43 61.25 -56.43
CA GLY A 47 31.72 61.61 -57.68
C GLY A 47 32.36 60.86 -58.88
N GLU A 48 31.56 60.50 -59.90
CA GLU A 48 31.95 59.79 -61.16
C GLU A 48 32.48 58.33 -60.95
N THR A 49 31.87 57.22 -61.43
CA THR A 49 31.29 56.76 -62.73
C THR A 49 32.29 56.22 -63.76
N PHE A 50 32.15 54.93 -64.12
CA PHE A 50 32.74 54.35 -65.34
C PHE A 50 31.77 53.38 -66.06
N LYS A 51 31.07 53.93 -67.06
CA LYS A 51 30.50 53.35 -68.30
C LYS A 51 29.97 51.90 -68.32
N GLU A 52 28.64 51.83 -68.35
CA GLU A 52 27.81 51.27 -69.45
C GLU A 52 28.38 50.20 -70.41
N TYR A 53 27.57 49.15 -70.60
CA TYR A 53 27.18 48.69 -71.95
C TYR A 53 25.66 48.42 -71.96
N VAL A 54 24.99 48.77 -73.06
CA VAL A 54 23.53 48.63 -73.25
C VAL A 54 23.22 47.57 -74.30
N VAL A 55 22.23 46.70 -74.04
CA VAL A 55 21.39 46.00 -75.04
C VAL A 55 20.02 45.71 -74.39
N SER A 56 18.96 45.65 -75.20
CA SER A 56 17.55 45.59 -74.80
C SER A 56 17.02 44.23 -74.32
N GLU A 57 15.91 44.26 -73.59
CA GLU A 57 15.18 43.12 -73.04
C GLU A 57 14.43 42.28 -74.09
N GLN A 58 14.19 41.00 -73.76
CA GLN A 58 12.99 40.25 -74.16
C GLN A 58 12.50 39.42 -72.97
N THR A 59 11.18 39.40 -72.74
CA THR A 59 10.56 38.87 -71.51
C THR A 59 10.05 37.42 -71.68
N PRO A 60 10.53 36.45 -70.86
CA PRO A 60 10.07 35.06 -70.90
C PRO A 60 8.80 34.82 -70.03
N GLY A 61 7.73 35.57 -70.28
CA GLY A 61 6.52 35.58 -69.43
C GLY A 61 5.65 34.30 -69.46
N GLU A 62 5.88 33.38 -70.40
CA GLU A 62 4.97 32.26 -70.66
C GLU A 62 5.41 30.92 -70.06
N LEU A 63 6.72 30.63 -69.95
CA LEU A 63 7.19 29.34 -69.44
C LEU A 63 6.77 29.09 -67.97
N GLN A 64 6.86 30.12 -67.12
CA GLN A 64 6.64 29.98 -65.68
C GLN A 64 5.17 29.71 -65.32
N ARG A 65 4.23 29.99 -66.23
CA ARG A 65 2.78 29.76 -66.03
C ARG A 65 2.42 28.26 -66.06
N HIS A 66 3.16 27.43 -66.79
CA HIS A 66 2.88 26.00 -66.88
C HIS A 66 3.37 25.18 -65.68
N GLU A 67 4.53 25.50 -65.09
CA GLU A 67 5.06 24.75 -63.94
C GLU A 67 4.18 24.88 -62.68
N ILE A 68 3.63 26.07 -62.44
CA ILE A 68 2.73 26.35 -61.30
C ILE A 68 1.42 25.53 -61.42
N LEU A 69 0.89 25.39 -62.64
CA LEU A 69 -0.31 24.60 -62.88
C LEU A 69 -0.06 23.08 -62.75
N TYR A 70 1.09 22.58 -63.21
CA TYR A 70 1.45 21.16 -63.07
C TYR A 70 1.74 20.76 -61.61
N SER A 71 2.42 21.61 -60.83
CA SER A 71 2.72 21.31 -59.43
C SER A 71 1.46 21.22 -58.55
N SER A 72 0.48 22.11 -58.78
CA SER A 72 -0.78 22.12 -58.03
C SER A 72 -1.69 20.91 -58.33
N VAL A 73 -1.73 20.45 -59.58
CA VAL A 73 -2.41 19.19 -59.95
C VAL A 73 -1.73 17.96 -59.31
N ALA A 74 -0.40 17.91 -59.31
CA ALA A 74 0.35 16.80 -58.73
C ALA A 74 0.08 16.61 -57.22
N VAL A 75 0.02 17.70 -56.46
CA VAL A 75 -0.32 17.68 -55.02
C VAL A 75 -1.72 17.11 -54.77
N GLY A 76 -2.71 17.47 -55.60
CA GLY A 76 -4.07 16.94 -55.49
C GLY A 76 -4.17 15.43 -55.69
N VAL A 77 -3.42 14.88 -56.65
CA VAL A 77 -3.38 13.43 -56.92
C VAL A 77 -2.75 12.66 -55.75
N VAL A 78 -1.66 13.16 -55.17
CA VAL A 78 -1.00 12.52 -54.01
C VAL A 78 -1.95 12.43 -52.80
N LEU A 79 -2.70 13.50 -52.51
CA LEU A 79 -3.68 13.54 -51.42
C LEU A 79 -4.80 12.50 -51.59
N LEU A 80 -5.33 12.32 -52.82
CA LEU A 80 -6.35 11.30 -53.11
C LEU A 80 -5.86 9.86 -52.85
N VAL A 81 -4.59 9.57 -53.14
CA VAL A 81 -3.98 8.25 -52.87
C VAL A 81 -3.91 7.96 -51.37
N PHE A 82 -3.49 8.94 -50.54
CA PHE A 82 -3.44 8.76 -49.08
C PHE A 82 -4.82 8.54 -48.46
N ILE A 83 -5.84 9.28 -48.90
CA ILE A 83 -7.23 9.09 -48.43
C ILE A 83 -7.73 7.68 -48.78
N SER A 84 -7.46 7.21 -50.01
CA SER A 84 -7.86 5.89 -50.48
C SER A 84 -7.24 4.75 -49.65
N ALA A 85 -5.94 4.87 -49.32
CA ALA A 85 -5.24 3.88 -48.51
C ALA A 85 -5.81 3.77 -47.07
N ALA A 86 -6.17 4.90 -46.45
CA ALA A 86 -6.73 4.92 -45.10
C ALA A 86 -8.09 4.20 -45.02
N VAL A 87 -8.97 4.37 -46.01
CA VAL A 87 -10.27 3.69 -46.06
C VAL A 87 -10.11 2.17 -46.15
N LEU A 88 -9.21 1.69 -47.02
CA LEU A 88 -8.93 0.25 -47.17
C LEU A 88 -8.39 -0.40 -45.89
N PHE A 89 -7.53 0.30 -45.14
CA PHE A 89 -7.02 -0.18 -43.85
C PHE A 89 -8.13 -0.42 -42.81
N PHE A 90 -9.07 0.53 -42.69
CA PHE A 90 -10.20 0.41 -41.76
C PHE A 90 -11.20 -0.69 -42.15
N LEU A 91 -11.43 -0.91 -43.45
CA LEU A 91 -12.30 -2.00 -43.92
C LEU A 91 -11.70 -3.39 -43.62
N ARG A 92 -10.38 -3.56 -43.78
CA ARG A 92 -9.71 -4.85 -43.54
C ARG A 92 -9.77 -5.29 -42.07
N ARG A 93 -9.60 -4.35 -41.12
CA ARG A 93 -9.63 -4.61 -39.67
C ARG A 93 -11.02 -5.00 -39.12
N ARG A 94 -12.08 -4.92 -39.94
CA ARG A 94 -13.46 -5.26 -39.56
C ARG A 94 -13.86 -6.72 -39.85
N LYS A 95 -13.01 -7.51 -40.52
CA LYS A 95 -13.35 -8.86 -41.01
C LYS A 95 -12.73 -10.02 -40.22
N THR A 96 -11.89 -9.75 -39.22
CA THR A 96 -11.06 -10.76 -38.50
C THR A 96 -11.39 -10.84 -37.01
N LYS A 97 -12.67 -10.75 -36.64
CA LYS A 97 -13.15 -10.81 -35.23
C LYS A 97 -14.50 -11.53 -35.05
N ASN A 98 -14.89 -12.36 -36.01
CA ASN A 98 -16.17 -13.07 -36.06
C ASN A 98 -15.98 -14.59 -36.32
N ALA A 99 -14.93 -15.16 -35.73
CA ALA A 99 -14.66 -16.59 -35.70
C ALA A 99 -14.12 -16.97 -34.32
N ASP A 100 -14.29 -18.24 -33.96
CA ASP A 100 -13.72 -18.94 -32.81
C ASP A 100 -14.36 -18.67 -31.42
N GLU A 101 -15.52 -19.29 -31.14
CA GLU A 101 -15.93 -19.72 -29.79
C GLU A 101 -17.15 -20.68 -29.82
N GLU A 102 -16.94 -22.01 -29.75
CA GLU A 102 -18.01 -23.00 -29.43
C GLU A 102 -17.44 -24.41 -29.07
N HIS A 103 -17.85 -25.00 -27.93
CA HIS A 103 -18.22 -26.44 -27.72
C HIS A 103 -18.05 -27.02 -26.28
N ALA A 104 -19.16 -27.51 -25.71
CA ALA A 104 -19.37 -28.73 -24.87
C ALA A 104 -18.65 -29.00 -23.50
N ALA A 105 -19.25 -29.86 -22.66
CA ALA A 105 -18.83 -30.24 -21.29
C ALA A 105 -19.41 -31.60 -20.79
N SER A 106 -18.94 -32.21 -19.67
CA SER A 106 -19.59 -33.40 -19.04
C SER A 106 -19.22 -33.82 -17.58
N SER A 107 -20.25 -34.15 -16.75
CA SER A 107 -20.37 -35.19 -15.67
C SER A 107 -19.54 -35.26 -14.34
N ILE A 108 -20.17 -35.83 -13.26
CA ILE A 108 -19.68 -36.07 -11.86
C ILE A 108 -20.34 -37.35 -11.22
N LEU A 109 -19.76 -37.99 -10.18
CA LEU A 109 -20.29 -39.15 -9.37
C LEU A 109 -19.96 -39.11 -7.83
N VAL A 110 -20.47 -40.02 -6.96
CA VAL A 110 -20.71 -39.79 -5.47
C VAL A 110 -20.61 -41.06 -4.53
N TYR A 111 -20.38 -40.94 -3.17
CA TYR A 111 -20.93 -41.72 -1.96
C TYR A 111 -19.97 -42.05 -0.69
N PRO A 112 -20.43 -42.44 0.58
CA PRO A 112 -19.81 -42.03 1.91
C PRO A 112 -19.82 -42.95 3.24
N SER A 113 -19.26 -42.46 4.40
CA SER A 113 -19.74 -42.50 5.87
C SER A 113 -19.27 -43.43 7.08
N GLN A 114 -19.18 -42.90 8.36
CA GLN A 114 -19.55 -43.41 9.77
C GLN A 114 -18.58 -43.55 11.05
N GLN A 115 -19.04 -43.09 12.28
CA GLN A 115 -18.87 -43.40 13.78
C GLN A 115 -17.53 -43.76 14.56
N GLY A 116 -17.32 -43.72 15.94
CA GLY A 116 -17.94 -43.02 17.15
C GLY A 116 -17.76 -43.57 18.65
N THR A 117 -17.68 -42.70 19.72
CA THR A 117 -17.84 -42.83 21.27
C THR A 117 -16.74 -43.21 22.34
N ALA A 118 -16.84 -42.67 23.60
CA ALA A 118 -16.17 -43.09 24.90
C ALA A 118 -16.73 -42.45 26.26
N PRO A 119 -16.37 -42.91 27.52
CA PRO A 119 -16.71 -42.32 28.89
C PRO A 119 -15.53 -41.81 29.84
N GLN A 120 -15.67 -41.75 31.20
CA GLN A 120 -15.12 -40.68 32.14
C GLN A 120 -14.58 -41.09 33.59
N PHE A 121 -14.32 -40.14 34.56
CA PHE A 121 -13.50 -40.22 35.83
C PHE A 121 -14.07 -39.54 37.14
N LEU A 122 -13.41 -39.66 38.35
CA LEU A 122 -13.52 -38.73 39.57
C LEU A 122 -12.42 -38.92 40.69
N THR A 123 -12.15 -37.96 41.64
CA THR A 123 -11.19 -38.08 42.83
C THR A 123 -11.39 -37.00 44.00
N LYS A 124 -10.43 -36.76 44.96
CA LYS A 124 -10.57 -35.91 46.21
C LYS A 124 -9.23 -35.48 46.94
N GLU A 125 -9.24 -34.45 47.83
CA GLU A 125 -8.08 -33.60 48.31
C GLU A 125 -7.78 -33.50 49.87
N ILE A 126 -6.67 -32.85 50.29
CA ILE A 126 -6.22 -32.50 51.70
C ILE A 126 -5.42 -31.13 51.79
N HIS A 127 -5.27 -30.48 52.98
CA HIS A 127 -4.65 -29.13 53.21
C HIS A 127 -3.50 -29.03 54.27
N PHE A 128 -2.73 -27.91 54.27
CA PHE A 128 -1.80 -27.42 55.34
C PHE A 128 -1.68 -25.86 55.40
N SER A 129 -1.11 -25.27 56.47
CA SER A 129 -1.08 -23.81 56.74
C SER A 129 0.12 -23.30 57.59
N LEU A 130 0.41 -21.98 57.61
CA LEU A 130 1.46 -21.31 58.44
C LEU A 130 1.05 -19.87 58.92
N PRO A 131 1.75 -19.24 59.92
CA PRO A 131 1.14 -18.29 60.89
C PRO A 131 1.20 -16.77 60.55
N PRO A 132 0.53 -15.89 61.35
CA PRO A 132 0.06 -14.56 60.90
C PRO A 132 0.74 -13.33 61.54
N LEU A 133 0.42 -12.14 60.98
CA LEU A 133 0.45 -10.84 61.66
C LEU A 133 -0.93 -10.14 61.50
N ARG A 134 -1.25 -9.17 62.37
CA ARG A 134 -2.62 -8.68 62.62
C ARG A 134 -2.93 -7.29 62.03
N SER A 135 -4.18 -7.12 61.57
CA SER A 135 -5.07 -6.04 62.03
C SER A 135 -6.55 -6.32 61.71
N THR A 136 -7.41 -6.33 62.75
CA THR A 136 -8.79 -5.76 62.81
C THR A 136 -9.56 -5.55 61.49
N SER A 137 -10.61 -6.34 61.18
CA SER A 137 -12.04 -6.19 61.60
C SER A 137 -12.80 -5.06 60.86
N LEU A 138 -14.09 -5.12 60.54
CA LEU A 138 -15.28 -5.87 61.06
C LEU A 138 -16.20 -6.16 59.83
N GLY A 139 -16.89 -7.29 59.63
CA GLY A 139 -18.07 -7.81 60.37
C GLY A 139 -19.35 -7.03 60.00
N ASP A 140 -20.51 -7.61 59.66
CA ASP A 140 -20.97 -9.02 59.55
C ASP A 140 -22.32 -9.09 58.75
N LEU A 141 -22.96 -10.27 58.68
CA LEU A 141 -24.40 -10.54 58.35
C LEU A 141 -24.81 -10.58 56.85
N THR A 142 -25.75 -11.41 56.36
CA THR A 142 -26.10 -12.86 56.52
C THR A 142 -27.29 -13.17 55.57
N GLU A 143 -27.25 -14.32 54.87
CA GLU A 143 -28.30 -15.35 54.61
C GLU A 143 -29.84 -15.08 54.74
N PRO A 144 -30.75 -15.92 54.18
CA PRO A 144 -30.70 -16.81 52.99
C PRO A 144 -32.07 -16.90 52.20
N ASP A 145 -32.34 -18.04 51.52
CA ASP A 145 -33.66 -18.67 51.23
C ASP A 145 -34.61 -18.08 50.13
N ASP A 146 -35.43 -18.85 49.38
CA ASP A 146 -35.64 -20.32 49.24
C ASP A 146 -36.33 -20.71 47.89
N SER A 147 -36.26 -22.00 47.47
CA SER A 147 -37.25 -22.74 46.60
C SER A 147 -37.57 -22.17 45.18
N ASP A 148 -38.23 -22.76 44.15
CA ASP A 148 -38.66 -24.10 43.68
C ASP A 148 -39.24 -23.90 42.23
N VAL A 149 -39.71 -24.84 41.37
CA VAL A 149 -39.58 -26.30 41.13
C VAL A 149 -40.08 -26.62 39.68
N ASP A 150 -39.73 -27.79 39.12
CA ASP A 150 -40.33 -28.59 38.01
C ASP A 150 -40.90 -27.96 36.68
N THR A 151 -40.51 -28.39 35.45
CA THR A 151 -40.78 -29.63 34.65
C THR A 151 -42.23 -29.80 34.14
N GLU A 152 -42.57 -30.34 32.95
CA GLU A 152 -41.90 -30.74 31.68
C GLU A 152 -43.01 -30.97 30.59
N SER A 153 -42.65 -31.33 29.34
CA SER A 153 -43.45 -32.14 28.37
C SER A 153 -44.45 -31.41 27.42
N LEU A 154 -44.82 -31.87 26.20
CA LEU A 154 -44.29 -32.90 25.26
C LEU A 154 -44.84 -32.68 23.81
N LEU A 155 -44.07 -33.10 22.78
CA LEU A 155 -44.47 -33.61 21.44
C LEU A 155 -44.91 -32.72 20.23
N LEU A 156 -44.71 -33.34 19.05
CA LEU A 156 -45.01 -32.99 17.64
C LEU A 156 -46.06 -34.01 17.08
N PRO A 157 -46.37 -34.22 15.76
CA PRO A 157 -45.92 -33.60 14.48
C PRO A 157 -47.02 -33.38 13.39
N SER A 158 -46.66 -32.92 12.18
CA SER A 158 -47.13 -33.45 10.85
C SER A 158 -46.58 -32.63 9.65
N VAL A 159 -46.83 -33.07 8.38
CA VAL A 159 -46.16 -32.58 7.15
C VAL A 159 -47.10 -32.55 5.91
N SER A 160 -47.12 -31.44 5.13
CA SER A 160 -47.85 -31.27 3.84
C SER A 160 -47.60 -29.87 3.19
N ASN A 161 -47.69 -29.61 1.87
CA ASN A 161 -47.47 -30.40 0.64
C ASN A 161 -47.50 -29.51 -0.65
N GLN A 162 -46.63 -29.75 -1.65
CA GLN A 162 -46.62 -29.13 -3.02
C GLN A 162 -46.40 -27.57 -3.07
N ARG A 163 -46.24 -26.86 -4.22
CA ARG A 163 -46.35 -27.17 -5.67
C ARG A 163 -45.41 -26.25 -6.50
N SER A 164 -45.08 -26.63 -7.75
CA SER A 164 -44.24 -25.88 -8.70
C SER A 164 -45.05 -25.08 -9.75
N ASN A 165 -44.49 -24.02 -10.35
CA ASN A 165 -44.81 -23.58 -11.73
C ASN A 165 -43.79 -22.62 -12.38
N SER A 166 -42.99 -23.17 -13.31
CA SER A 166 -42.56 -22.66 -14.62
C SER A 166 -42.39 -21.17 -15.00
N PHE A 167 -41.24 -20.93 -15.67
CA PHE A 167 -40.98 -20.00 -16.80
C PHE A 167 -40.78 -18.48 -16.57
N SER A 168 -40.16 -17.88 -17.59
CA SER A 168 -39.30 -16.69 -17.53
C SER A 168 -39.63 -15.63 -18.57
N CYS A 169 -39.49 -14.35 -18.23
CA CYS A 169 -39.11 -13.34 -19.22
C CYS A 169 -38.40 -12.13 -18.57
N TYR A 170 -37.69 -11.36 -19.39
CA TYR A 170 -36.80 -10.27 -18.98
C TYR A 170 -37.52 -9.14 -18.21
N GLY A 171 -36.92 -8.70 -17.10
CA GLY A 171 -37.31 -7.49 -16.36
C GLY A 171 -36.06 -6.70 -15.93
N LEU A 172 -36.14 -5.37 -15.95
CA LEU A 172 -35.06 -4.50 -15.46
C LEU A 172 -34.99 -4.55 -13.93
N GLY A 173 -33.77 -4.40 -13.40
CA GLY A 173 -33.57 -3.72 -12.11
C GLY A 173 -34.07 -4.45 -10.86
N VAL A 174 -34.02 -5.78 -10.83
CA VAL A 174 -33.98 -6.48 -9.52
C VAL A 174 -32.62 -6.16 -8.91
N ILE A 175 -32.63 -5.45 -7.78
CA ILE A 175 -31.42 -5.19 -6.99
C ILE A 175 -30.87 -6.53 -6.52
N GLU A 176 -29.62 -6.83 -6.87
CA GLU A 176 -28.98 -8.10 -6.52
C GLU A 176 -28.73 -8.15 -4.99
N PRO A 177 -29.34 -9.09 -4.23
CA PRO A 177 -29.24 -9.08 -2.77
C PRO A 177 -27.82 -9.29 -2.23
N ALA A 178 -26.90 -9.77 -3.07
CA ALA A 178 -25.47 -9.86 -2.73
C ALA A 178 -24.84 -8.48 -2.47
N LEU A 179 -25.28 -7.44 -3.18
CA LEU A 179 -24.79 -6.05 -3.02
C LEU A 179 -25.24 -5.40 -1.70
N TYR A 180 -26.13 -6.05 -0.95
CA TYR A 180 -26.69 -5.57 0.32
C TYR A 180 -26.45 -6.56 1.47
N LYS A 181 -25.58 -7.56 1.27
CA LYS A 181 -24.98 -8.28 2.40
C LYS A 181 -24.13 -7.30 3.21
N SER A 182 -24.33 -7.25 4.52
CA SER A 182 -23.63 -6.32 5.39
C SER A 182 -22.11 -6.51 5.36
N THR A 183 -21.38 -5.43 5.61
CA THR A 183 -19.92 -5.28 5.50
C THR A 183 -19.10 -6.06 6.56
N LEU A 184 -19.64 -7.17 7.07
CA LEU A 184 -19.05 -8.00 8.12
C LEU A 184 -18.20 -9.17 7.59
N ASP A 185 -18.05 -9.32 6.27
CA ASP A 185 -17.40 -10.47 5.61
C ASP A 185 -16.10 -10.12 4.84
N LEU A 186 -15.55 -8.90 4.97
CA LEU A 186 -14.32 -8.46 4.28
C LEU A 186 -13.02 -8.67 5.08
N ASP A 187 -13.11 -9.16 6.32
CA ASP A 187 -11.99 -9.39 7.25
C ASP A 187 -11.23 -10.72 7.01
N GLU A 188 -11.45 -11.37 5.87
CA GLU A 188 -11.08 -12.78 5.63
C GLU A 188 -10.03 -12.93 4.52
N ILE A 189 -8.75 -13.00 4.93
CA ILE A 189 -7.70 -13.94 4.50
C ILE A 189 -6.41 -13.58 5.30
N GLN A 190 -6.40 -13.91 6.60
CA GLN A 190 -5.19 -14.21 7.37
C GLN A 190 -5.61 -14.86 8.69
N TRP A 191 -5.33 -16.16 8.81
CA TRP A 191 -5.57 -16.95 10.02
C TRP A 191 -4.21 -17.29 10.64
N PRO A 192 -3.99 -17.12 11.96
CA PRO A 192 -2.75 -17.52 12.61
C PRO A 192 -2.43 -19.02 12.43
N GLU A 193 -1.15 -19.37 12.48
CA GLU A 193 -0.75 -20.78 12.38
C GLU A 193 -1.33 -21.58 13.56
N GLY A 194 -2.04 -22.68 13.27
CA GLY A 194 -2.75 -23.48 14.27
C GLY A 194 -4.16 -23.01 14.65
N HIS A 195 -4.67 -21.91 14.07
CA HIS A 195 -6.02 -21.38 14.29
C HIS A 195 -7.14 -22.40 14.01
N ILE A 196 -8.14 -22.47 14.91
CA ILE A 196 -9.22 -23.47 14.92
C ILE A 196 -10.64 -22.91 14.72
N GLY A 197 -10.75 -21.65 14.30
CA GLY A 197 -12.01 -20.98 14.02
C GLY A 197 -12.20 -19.72 14.86
N ARG A 198 -13.12 -18.87 14.42
CA ARG A 198 -13.39 -17.54 14.99
C ARG A 198 -14.88 -17.39 15.23
N ILE A 199 -15.27 -16.76 16.34
CA ILE A 199 -16.66 -16.49 16.70
C ILE A 199 -16.94 -14.99 16.76
N TRP A 200 -18.11 -14.60 16.25
CA TRP A 200 -18.66 -13.24 16.33
C TRP A 200 -19.94 -13.27 17.15
N PHE A 201 -20.02 -12.40 18.14
CA PHE A 201 -21.19 -12.20 18.99
C PHE A 201 -21.30 -10.72 19.38
N SER A 202 -22.50 -10.23 19.67
CA SER A 202 -22.67 -8.93 20.32
C SER A 202 -23.15 -9.08 21.76
N LEU A 203 -22.73 -8.15 22.61
CA LEU A 203 -23.21 -8.02 23.98
C LEU A 203 -23.99 -6.71 24.13
N ARG A 204 -25.08 -6.79 24.89
CA ARG A 204 -25.77 -5.64 25.49
C ARG A 204 -26.13 -5.99 26.93
N TYR A 205 -25.90 -5.07 27.84
CA TYR A 205 -26.51 -5.10 29.16
C TYR A 205 -27.67 -4.09 29.22
N GLU A 206 -28.79 -4.47 29.84
CA GLU A 206 -29.96 -3.62 30.06
C GLU A 206 -30.13 -3.36 31.57
N PRO A 207 -29.59 -2.24 32.12
CA PRO A 207 -29.59 -1.99 33.56
C PRO A 207 -31.00 -1.92 34.19
N SER A 208 -32.00 -1.52 33.41
CA SER A 208 -33.39 -1.42 33.86
C SER A 208 -34.10 -2.78 34.01
N THR A 209 -33.52 -3.87 33.50
CA THR A 209 -34.09 -5.23 33.59
C THR A 209 -33.11 -6.29 34.10
N GLU A 210 -31.87 -5.89 34.43
CA GLU A 210 -30.75 -6.72 34.88
C GLU A 210 -30.45 -7.92 33.96
N LYS A 211 -30.46 -7.64 32.64
CA LYS A 211 -30.27 -8.65 31.59
C LYS A 211 -29.03 -8.40 30.77
N LEU A 212 -28.20 -9.42 30.65
CA LEU A 212 -27.14 -9.53 29.64
C LEU A 212 -27.68 -10.29 28.43
N LEU A 213 -27.86 -9.59 27.31
CA LEU A 213 -28.24 -10.15 26.03
C LEU A 213 -26.96 -10.49 25.23
N VAL A 214 -26.72 -11.78 25.02
CA VAL A 214 -25.61 -12.30 24.19
C VAL A 214 -26.17 -12.74 22.85
N SER A 215 -25.94 -11.98 21.79
CA SER A 215 -26.40 -12.31 20.44
C SER A 215 -25.30 -13.01 19.65
N LEU A 216 -25.44 -14.31 19.46
CA LEU A 216 -24.56 -15.11 18.61
C LEU A 216 -24.83 -14.76 17.16
N LEU A 217 -23.84 -14.27 16.43
CA LEU A 217 -24.00 -13.87 15.03
C LEU A 217 -23.53 -14.99 14.11
N LYS A 218 -22.24 -15.32 14.13
CA LYS A 218 -21.64 -16.37 13.28
C LYS A 218 -20.37 -16.95 13.88
N ALA A 219 -19.95 -18.11 13.40
CA ALA A 219 -18.57 -18.58 13.51
C ALA A 219 -18.05 -18.99 12.13
N LYS A 220 -16.74 -18.96 11.92
CA LYS A 220 -16.10 -19.34 10.65
C LYS A 220 -14.80 -20.11 10.87
N ASN A 221 -14.40 -20.84 9.82
CA ASN A 221 -13.17 -21.64 9.74
C ASN A 221 -13.06 -22.71 10.86
N LEU A 222 -14.20 -23.32 11.23
CA LEU A 222 -14.23 -24.43 12.21
C LEU A 222 -13.67 -25.72 11.57
N PRO A 223 -12.74 -26.47 12.21
CA PRO A 223 -12.16 -27.68 11.64
C PRO A 223 -13.20 -28.79 11.41
N SER A 224 -13.30 -29.26 10.16
CA SER A 224 -14.12 -30.42 9.79
C SER A 224 -13.44 -31.72 10.28
N ARG A 225 -13.85 -32.23 11.44
CA ARG A 225 -13.29 -33.46 12.05
C ARG A 225 -13.86 -34.77 11.50
N THR A 226 -14.88 -34.74 10.64
CA THR A 226 -15.50 -35.94 10.06
C THR A 226 -14.66 -36.45 8.88
N VAL A 227 -13.86 -37.50 9.11
CA VAL A 227 -13.05 -38.15 8.06
C VAL A 227 -13.95 -38.64 6.92
N GLY A 228 -13.62 -38.26 5.68
CA GLY A 228 -14.38 -38.62 4.48
C GLY A 228 -15.48 -37.63 4.06
N THR A 229 -15.68 -36.52 4.77
CA THR A 229 -16.58 -35.42 4.34
C THR A 229 -15.94 -34.06 4.52
N VAL A 230 -15.70 -33.37 3.40
CA VAL A 230 -15.16 -32.00 3.38
C VAL A 230 -16.21 -31.02 3.91
N ASN A 231 -15.80 -30.14 4.82
CA ASN A 231 -16.57 -29.00 5.36
C ASN A 231 -17.91 -29.35 6.04
N SER A 232 -17.99 -30.44 6.81
CA SER A 232 -19.17 -30.74 7.64
C SER A 232 -18.85 -31.14 9.08
N CYS A 233 -18.89 -30.14 9.97
CA CYS A 233 -19.34 -30.30 11.36
C CYS A 233 -20.80 -29.84 11.50
N ASP A 234 -21.45 -30.19 12.62
CA ASP A 234 -22.79 -29.73 13.00
C ASP A 234 -22.69 -28.86 14.29
N PRO A 235 -22.20 -27.61 14.22
CA PRO A 235 -21.81 -26.83 15.39
C PRO A 235 -22.98 -26.20 16.16
N PHE A 236 -22.81 -26.09 17.46
CA PHE A 236 -23.59 -25.26 18.37
C PHE A 236 -22.66 -24.59 19.40
N VAL A 237 -23.10 -23.46 19.97
CA VAL A 237 -22.37 -22.75 21.02
C VAL A 237 -23.06 -23.00 22.37
N ARG A 238 -22.28 -23.27 23.42
CA ARG A 238 -22.72 -23.15 24.81
C ARG A 238 -22.13 -21.90 25.43
N LEU A 239 -22.92 -21.21 26.22
CA LEU A 239 -22.52 -20.03 26.97
C LEU A 239 -22.64 -20.40 28.46
N HIS A 240 -21.54 -20.30 29.19
CA HIS A 240 -21.50 -20.43 30.65
C HIS A 240 -21.16 -19.06 31.22
N LEU A 241 -21.73 -18.74 32.38
CA LEU A 241 -21.42 -17.51 33.11
C LEU A 241 -20.63 -17.89 34.37
N MET A 242 -19.31 -18.00 34.23
CA MET A 242 -18.43 -18.38 35.33
C MET A 242 -18.51 -17.32 36.44
N PRO A 243 -18.54 -17.71 37.73
CA PRO A 243 -18.18 -19.03 38.24
C PRO A 243 -19.25 -20.14 38.18
N ASP A 244 -20.51 -19.86 37.81
CA ASP A 244 -21.54 -20.93 37.69
C ASP A 244 -21.44 -21.68 36.35
N GLU A 245 -20.50 -22.62 36.26
CA GLU A 245 -20.40 -23.56 35.13
C GLU A 245 -21.58 -24.56 35.04
N ARG A 246 -22.45 -24.65 36.05
CA ARG A 246 -23.58 -25.62 36.03
C ARG A 246 -24.74 -25.12 35.17
N ARG A 247 -24.96 -23.81 35.10
CA ARG A 247 -26.00 -23.19 34.26
C ARG A 247 -25.40 -22.72 32.93
N TYR A 248 -25.85 -23.35 31.84
CA TYR A 248 -25.47 -22.96 30.48
C TYR A 248 -26.67 -22.72 29.58
N LEU A 249 -26.56 -21.70 28.74
CA LEU A 249 -27.45 -21.49 27.60
C LEU A 249 -26.79 -22.11 26.35
N GLN A 250 -27.59 -22.59 25.40
CA GLN A 250 -27.06 -23.19 24.16
C GLN A 250 -27.81 -22.73 22.93
N SER A 251 -27.07 -22.50 21.84
CA SER A 251 -27.64 -22.19 20.53
C SER A 251 -28.29 -23.43 19.90
N LYS A 252 -29.14 -23.21 18.90
CA LYS A 252 -29.60 -24.28 18.01
C LYS A 252 -28.42 -24.80 17.20
N GLN A 253 -28.37 -26.12 17.06
CA GLN A 253 -27.34 -26.80 16.30
C GLN A 253 -27.53 -26.58 14.80
N LYS A 254 -26.60 -25.82 14.19
CA LYS A 254 -26.50 -25.66 12.74
C LYS A 254 -25.88 -26.94 12.17
N LYS A 255 -26.29 -27.34 10.97
CA LYS A 255 -25.92 -28.66 10.41
C LYS A 255 -25.16 -28.52 9.11
N LYS A 256 -24.15 -29.37 8.92
CA LYS A 256 -23.27 -29.45 7.75
C LYS A 256 -22.64 -28.11 7.36
N THR A 257 -22.08 -27.39 8.34
CA THR A 257 -21.36 -26.14 8.05
C THR A 257 -20.25 -25.86 9.05
N CYS A 258 -19.03 -25.70 8.53
CA CYS A 258 -17.88 -25.15 9.24
C CYS A 258 -17.91 -23.62 9.39
N ASN A 259 -18.94 -22.97 8.83
CA ASN A 259 -19.17 -21.53 8.85
C ASN A 259 -20.64 -21.23 9.24
N PRO A 260 -21.07 -21.57 10.48
CA PRO A 260 -22.44 -21.37 10.93
C PRO A 260 -22.79 -19.89 11.10
N TYR A 261 -23.98 -19.51 10.65
CA TYR A 261 -24.67 -18.30 11.11
C TYR A 261 -25.68 -18.72 12.20
N PHE A 262 -25.59 -18.09 13.35
CA PHE A 262 -26.41 -18.38 14.52
C PHE A 262 -27.64 -17.48 14.54
N ASP A 263 -27.44 -16.17 14.50
CA ASP A 263 -28.50 -15.15 14.55
C ASP A 263 -29.48 -15.39 15.73
N GLU A 264 -28.92 -15.69 16.90
CA GLU A 264 -29.64 -16.17 18.09
C GLU A 264 -29.19 -15.42 19.35
N THR A 265 -30.10 -14.67 19.97
CA THR A 265 -29.89 -13.99 21.26
C THR A 265 -30.26 -14.90 22.43
N LEU A 266 -29.32 -15.04 23.36
CA LEU A 266 -29.45 -15.77 24.62
C LEU A 266 -29.33 -14.75 25.76
N VAL A 267 -30.15 -14.88 26.81
CA VAL A 267 -30.27 -13.86 27.86
C VAL A 267 -29.92 -14.45 29.21
N PHE A 268 -28.90 -13.89 29.86
CA PHE A 268 -28.58 -14.15 31.26
C PHE A 268 -29.20 -13.06 32.13
N GLN A 269 -29.72 -13.44 33.31
CA GLN A 269 -30.09 -12.50 34.36
C GLN A 269 -28.85 -12.32 35.26
N VAL A 270 -28.34 -11.10 35.38
CA VAL A 270 -27.10 -10.77 36.11
C VAL A 270 -27.30 -9.40 36.75
N SER A 271 -27.10 -9.26 38.06
CA SER A 271 -27.26 -7.94 38.69
C SER A 271 -26.14 -6.99 38.27
N GLN A 272 -26.38 -5.69 38.28
CA GLN A 272 -25.35 -4.72 37.86
C GLN A 272 -24.10 -4.76 38.77
N LYS A 273 -24.24 -5.25 40.01
CA LYS A 273 -23.13 -5.37 40.96
C LYS A 273 -22.20 -6.53 40.64
N ASP A 274 -22.76 -7.64 40.15
CA ASP A 274 -22.01 -8.88 39.92
C ASP A 274 -21.36 -8.92 38.53
N MET A 275 -21.66 -7.94 37.67
CA MET A 275 -21.12 -7.82 36.31
C MET A 275 -19.60 -7.71 36.26
N SER A 276 -18.93 -7.21 37.31
CA SER A 276 -17.46 -7.15 37.34
C SER A 276 -16.80 -8.52 37.53
N ASP A 277 -17.51 -9.44 38.19
CA ASP A 277 -16.93 -10.65 38.79
C ASP A 277 -17.18 -11.89 37.93
N HIS A 278 -18.07 -11.78 36.94
CA HIS A 278 -18.44 -12.86 36.04
C HIS A 278 -17.63 -12.88 34.73
N ILE A 279 -17.37 -14.09 34.22
CA ILE A 279 -16.69 -14.33 32.93
C ILE A 279 -17.61 -15.15 32.02
N LEU A 280 -17.90 -14.63 30.83
CA LEU A 280 -18.70 -15.31 29.82
C LEU A 280 -17.80 -16.27 29.01
N LYS A 281 -17.95 -17.59 29.20
CA LYS A 281 -17.25 -18.64 28.43
C LYS A 281 -18.15 -19.14 27.29
N LEU A 282 -17.82 -18.79 26.04
CA LEU A 282 -18.49 -19.26 24.83
C LEU A 282 -17.73 -20.46 24.25
N THR A 283 -18.27 -21.66 24.42
CA THR A 283 -17.70 -22.92 23.94
C THR A 283 -18.38 -23.39 22.65
N VAL A 284 -17.62 -23.61 21.57
CA VAL A 284 -18.13 -24.11 20.30
C VAL A 284 -17.92 -25.63 20.20
N ILE A 285 -19.02 -26.36 19.99
CA ILE A 285 -19.07 -27.81 20.09
C ILE A 285 -19.60 -28.41 18.78
N ASP A 286 -18.91 -29.40 18.22
CA ASP A 286 -19.47 -30.24 17.16
C ASP A 286 -20.45 -31.26 17.78
N GLY A 287 -21.71 -31.19 17.35
CA GLY A 287 -22.77 -32.11 17.75
C GLY A 287 -23.04 -33.21 16.72
N SER A 288 -22.09 -33.48 15.81
CA SER A 288 -22.22 -34.46 14.74
C SER A 288 -22.71 -35.83 15.22
N ARG A 289 -23.46 -36.53 14.34
CA ARG A 289 -24.21 -37.77 14.67
C ARG A 289 -23.34 -38.95 15.11
N THR A 290 -22.03 -38.83 15.02
CA THR A 290 -21.02 -39.88 15.19
C THR A 290 -20.48 -40.00 16.62
N LYS A 291 -21.36 -39.88 17.61
CA LYS A 291 -21.21 -40.39 18.99
C LYS A 291 -20.04 -39.77 19.81
N ARG A 292 -20.41 -39.03 20.86
CA ARG A 292 -19.61 -38.12 21.71
C ARG A 292 -19.44 -36.72 21.07
N ARG A 293 -20.18 -35.74 21.59
CA ARG A 293 -20.00 -34.31 21.30
C ARG A 293 -18.54 -33.93 21.56
N SER A 294 -17.89 -33.20 20.65
CA SER A 294 -16.50 -32.78 20.82
C SER A 294 -16.37 -31.27 20.81
N GLU A 295 -15.66 -30.72 21.78
CA GLU A 295 -15.27 -29.31 21.75
C GLU A 295 -14.33 -29.04 20.58
N ILE A 296 -14.63 -27.97 19.84
CA ILE A 296 -13.76 -27.41 18.80
C ILE A 296 -12.77 -26.47 19.47
N GLY A 297 -13.29 -25.56 20.30
CA GLY A 297 -12.57 -24.64 21.18
C GLY A 297 -13.54 -23.69 21.88
N HIS A 298 -13.02 -22.77 22.69
CA HIS A 298 -13.82 -21.77 23.39
C HIS A 298 -13.15 -20.38 23.39
N VAL A 299 -13.90 -19.37 23.82
CA VAL A 299 -13.38 -18.04 24.19
C VAL A 299 -13.96 -17.64 25.54
N THR A 300 -13.22 -16.85 26.31
CA THR A 300 -13.67 -16.23 27.55
C THR A 300 -13.67 -14.72 27.41
N PHE A 301 -14.68 -14.06 27.98
CA PHE A 301 -14.80 -12.60 27.99
C PHE A 301 -15.19 -12.13 29.41
N PRO A 302 -14.32 -11.41 30.14
CA PRO A 302 -14.65 -10.85 31.45
C PRO A 302 -15.68 -9.73 31.32
N LEU A 303 -16.77 -9.78 32.08
CA LEU A 303 -17.86 -8.82 31.91
C LEU A 303 -17.57 -7.42 32.48
N LYS A 304 -16.53 -7.29 33.33
CA LYS A 304 -15.91 -6.00 33.68
C LYS A 304 -15.40 -5.19 32.48
N ASP A 305 -15.12 -5.85 31.35
CA ASP A 305 -14.55 -5.23 30.14
C ASP A 305 -15.67 -4.83 29.14
N LEU A 306 -16.95 -4.88 29.57
CA LEU A 306 -18.13 -4.42 28.82
C LEU A 306 -18.50 -2.98 29.22
N GLU A 307 -18.54 -2.05 28.27
CA GLU A 307 -18.94 -0.66 28.56
C GLU A 307 -20.47 -0.58 28.80
N ILE A 308 -20.90 -0.23 30.01
CA ILE A 308 -22.33 -0.14 30.35
C ILE A 308 -22.89 1.23 29.93
N GLY A 309 -23.43 1.29 28.71
CA GLY A 309 -24.17 2.43 28.17
C GLY A 309 -25.64 2.50 28.62
N ASP A 310 -26.44 3.32 27.94
CA ASP A 310 -27.87 3.55 28.22
C ASP A 310 -28.82 2.39 27.83
N GLY A 311 -28.26 1.25 27.42
CA GLY A 311 -28.98 0.08 26.92
C GLY A 311 -29.39 0.14 25.44
N THR A 312 -29.15 1.24 24.71
CA THR A 312 -29.60 1.39 23.31
C THR A 312 -28.61 0.85 22.27
N GLU A 313 -27.33 0.71 22.59
CA GLU A 313 -26.31 0.20 21.67
C GLU A 313 -26.07 -1.32 21.80
N GLN A 314 -25.25 -1.90 20.93
CA GLN A 314 -24.75 -3.28 21.04
C GLN A 314 -23.26 -3.30 20.68
N GLN A 315 -22.41 -3.81 21.57
CA GLN A 315 -20.97 -3.92 21.32
C GLN A 315 -20.69 -5.24 20.60
N LEU A 316 -19.95 -5.17 19.49
CA LEU A 316 -19.65 -6.30 18.62
C LEU A 316 -18.25 -6.87 18.92
N PHE A 317 -18.20 -8.14 19.29
CA PHE A 317 -16.97 -8.87 19.61
C PHE A 317 -16.66 -9.93 18.55
N LYS A 318 -15.36 -10.14 18.33
CA LYS A 318 -14.78 -11.03 17.32
C LYS A 318 -13.53 -11.67 17.93
N LEU A 319 -13.62 -12.92 18.33
CA LEU A 319 -12.55 -13.63 19.06
C LEU A 319 -12.20 -14.95 18.38
N ASP A 320 -10.91 -15.31 18.42
CA ASP A 320 -10.39 -16.58 17.90
C ASP A 320 -10.56 -17.66 18.96
N LEU A 321 -11.05 -18.83 18.55
CA LEU A 321 -11.28 -19.96 19.46
C LEU A 321 -9.94 -20.53 19.93
N GLU A 322 -9.82 -20.74 21.23
CA GLU A 322 -8.68 -21.40 21.86
C GLU A 322 -9.00 -22.87 22.10
N LYS A 323 -7.98 -23.74 22.02
CA LYS A 323 -8.12 -25.14 22.45
C LYS A 323 -7.99 -25.18 23.96
N GLU A 324 -8.97 -25.78 24.64
CA GLU A 324 -8.78 -26.18 26.04
C GLU A 324 -7.52 -27.08 26.12
N PRO A 325 -6.52 -26.71 26.94
CA PRO A 325 -5.19 -27.31 26.88
C PRO A 325 -5.23 -28.79 27.29
N GLN A 326 -4.80 -29.68 26.41
CA GLN A 326 -4.72 -31.10 26.72
C GLN A 326 -3.74 -31.33 27.87
N GLU A 327 -4.16 -32.08 28.90
CA GLU A 327 -3.30 -32.51 30.01
C GLU A 327 -2.03 -33.18 29.47
N ILE A 328 -0.87 -32.52 29.62
CA ILE A 328 0.42 -33.14 29.36
C ILE A 328 0.69 -34.11 30.51
N LYS A 329 0.28 -35.37 30.35
CA LYS A 329 0.41 -36.40 31.38
C LYS A 329 1.89 -36.63 31.71
N SER A 330 2.27 -36.14 32.88
CA SER A 330 3.63 -36.20 33.40
C SER A 330 4.00 -37.63 33.76
N ASN A 331 5.06 -38.14 33.14
CA ASN A 331 5.66 -39.44 33.46
C ASN A 331 6.27 -39.52 34.89
N LEU A 332 6.24 -38.41 35.64
CA LEU A 332 6.75 -38.27 37.00
C LEU A 332 5.64 -38.18 38.07
N GLY A 333 4.37 -38.19 37.65
CA GLY A 333 3.21 -37.94 38.50
C GLY A 333 2.59 -36.56 38.26
N GLU A 334 1.37 -36.40 38.73
CA GLU A 334 0.49 -35.23 38.56
C GLU A 334 0.26 -34.58 39.95
N LEU A 335 0.30 -33.24 40.00
CA LEU A 335 0.03 -32.44 41.21
C LEU A 335 -1.09 -31.46 40.91
N LEU A 336 -2.18 -31.52 41.68
CA LEU A 336 -3.23 -30.50 41.68
C LEU A 336 -2.85 -29.45 42.73
N VAL A 337 -2.88 -28.17 42.35
CA VAL A 337 -2.38 -27.07 43.18
C VAL A 337 -3.32 -25.88 43.12
N SER A 338 -3.83 -25.44 44.27
CA SER A 338 -4.57 -24.19 44.41
C SER A 338 -3.58 -23.04 44.53
N LEU A 339 -3.74 -22.01 43.70
CA LEU A 339 -2.93 -20.79 43.71
C LEU A 339 -3.78 -19.62 44.17
N LEU A 340 -3.44 -19.04 45.32
CA LEU A 340 -4.07 -17.81 45.83
C LEU A 340 -3.05 -16.68 45.82
N TYR A 341 -3.25 -15.68 44.96
CA TYR A 341 -2.46 -14.45 44.97
C TYR A 341 -3.14 -13.40 45.86
N ASN A 342 -2.35 -12.75 46.72
CA ASN A 342 -2.82 -11.62 47.52
C ASN A 342 -1.96 -10.40 47.18
N GLU A 343 -2.55 -9.47 46.42
CA GLU A 343 -1.87 -8.26 45.90
C GLU A 343 -1.37 -7.35 47.03
N ASN A 344 -2.16 -7.18 48.10
CA ASN A 344 -1.78 -6.36 49.26
C ASN A 344 -0.55 -6.87 50.03
N LEU A 345 -0.10 -8.10 49.76
CA LEU A 345 1.10 -8.72 50.33
C LEU A 345 2.15 -9.08 49.26
N SER A 346 1.91 -8.77 47.98
CA SER A 346 2.70 -9.22 46.83
C SER A 346 3.03 -10.73 46.86
N ARG A 347 2.10 -11.55 47.39
CA ARG A 347 2.40 -12.95 47.78
C ARG A 347 1.49 -13.95 47.09
N LEU A 348 2.10 -14.83 46.30
CA LEU A 348 1.46 -16.03 45.75
C LEU A 348 1.60 -17.18 46.75
N THR A 349 0.49 -17.77 47.15
CA THR A 349 0.45 -18.98 48.00
C THR A 349 0.02 -20.17 47.14
N ALA A 350 0.89 -21.17 47.05
CA ALA A 350 0.64 -22.40 46.30
C ALA A 350 0.39 -23.57 47.27
N THR A 351 -0.84 -24.07 47.30
CA THR A 351 -1.27 -25.19 48.15
C THR A 351 -1.46 -26.42 47.27
N VAL A 352 -0.59 -27.42 47.39
CA VAL A 352 -0.82 -28.74 46.75
C VAL A 352 -2.04 -29.37 47.44
N ILE A 353 -3.10 -29.62 46.66
CA ILE A 353 -4.39 -30.15 47.15
C ILE A 353 -4.52 -31.66 46.85
N GLU A 354 -3.92 -32.14 45.75
CA GLU A 354 -3.81 -33.58 45.47
C GLU A 354 -2.49 -33.93 44.76
N ALA A 355 -2.01 -35.16 44.96
CA ALA A 355 -0.80 -35.69 44.34
C ALA A 355 -0.99 -37.14 43.91
N ARG A 356 -0.72 -37.47 42.64
CA ARG A 356 -0.91 -38.81 42.06
C ARG A 356 0.30 -39.27 41.27
N GLY A 357 0.58 -40.57 41.26
CA GLY A 357 1.57 -41.19 40.36
C GLY A 357 3.03 -40.78 40.59
N LEU A 358 3.33 -40.05 41.67
CA LEU A 358 4.70 -39.66 42.04
C LEU A 358 5.59 -40.90 42.18
N LYS A 359 6.68 -40.96 41.42
CA LYS A 359 7.62 -42.09 41.47
C LYS A 359 8.58 -41.93 42.65
N SER A 360 8.67 -42.97 43.48
CA SER A 360 9.74 -43.07 44.48
C SER A 360 11.11 -43.11 43.81
N ALA A 361 12.06 -42.35 44.34
CA ALA A 361 13.44 -42.34 43.86
C ALA A 361 14.21 -43.54 44.41
N ASP A 362 14.34 -44.61 43.61
CA ASP A 362 15.00 -45.85 44.05
C ASP A 362 16.52 -45.64 44.28
N THR A 363 16.93 -45.73 45.56
CA THR A 363 18.25 -45.35 46.04
C THR A 363 19.30 -46.45 45.80
N ARG A 364 20.00 -46.40 44.67
CA ARG A 364 21.24 -47.17 44.45
C ARG A 364 22.47 -46.55 45.11
N LEU A 365 22.41 -46.28 46.41
CA LEU A 365 23.57 -46.02 47.26
C LEU A 365 23.43 -46.80 48.56
N LYS A 366 24.38 -47.71 48.83
CA LYS A 366 24.37 -48.57 50.03
C LYS A 366 24.58 -47.73 51.28
N TRP A 367 23.63 -47.77 52.21
CA TRP A 367 23.83 -47.27 53.58
C TRP A 367 24.55 -48.32 54.44
N THR A 368 25.65 -47.94 55.08
CA THR A 368 26.33 -48.70 56.12
C THR A 368 25.98 -48.12 57.51
N PRO A 369 25.55 -48.93 58.49
CA PRO A 369 24.94 -48.41 59.71
C PRO A 369 25.95 -48.15 60.84
N ASP A 370 26.59 -46.97 60.85
CA ASP A 370 27.49 -46.61 61.97
C ASP A 370 27.56 -45.09 62.31
N SER A 371 26.55 -44.31 61.90
CA SER A 371 26.50 -42.85 62.14
C SER A 371 25.16 -42.34 62.70
N LEU A 372 24.43 -43.20 63.43
CA LEU A 372 23.15 -42.85 64.07
C LEU A 372 23.29 -42.43 65.55
N ARG A 373 23.64 -41.16 65.79
CA ARG A 373 23.20 -40.44 67.00
C ARG A 373 22.70 -39.02 66.67
N PHE A 374 21.42 -38.80 66.94
CA PHE A 374 20.75 -37.50 66.78
C PHE A 374 21.19 -36.52 67.88
N SER A 375 22.13 -35.61 67.58
CA SER A 375 22.43 -34.49 68.48
C SER A 375 23.12 -33.27 67.82
N LYS A 376 22.57 -32.75 66.70
CA LYS A 376 22.73 -31.34 66.25
C LYS A 376 21.84 -31.01 65.04
N VAL A 377 20.53 -30.88 65.25
CA VAL A 377 19.57 -30.43 64.21
C VAL A 377 19.39 -28.89 64.28
N ARG A 378 20.52 -28.20 64.19
CA ARG A 378 20.69 -26.75 63.97
C ARG A 378 22.01 -26.60 63.22
N GLU A 379 22.06 -25.74 62.20
CA GLU A 379 23.14 -25.63 61.20
C GLU A 379 23.12 -26.68 60.06
N MET A 380 22.00 -26.78 59.34
CA MET A 380 22.02 -27.30 57.95
C MET A 380 21.04 -26.62 56.98
N THR A 381 20.33 -25.57 57.40
CA THR A 381 19.49 -24.73 56.54
C THR A 381 20.28 -23.56 55.94
N ARG A 382 21.43 -23.85 55.32
CA ARG A 382 22.13 -22.92 54.42
C ARG A 382 23.03 -23.67 53.43
N VAL A 383 22.41 -24.29 52.44
CA VAL A 383 23.06 -24.65 51.18
C VAL A 383 22.29 -23.93 50.08
N GLU A 384 22.89 -22.86 49.56
CA GLU A 384 22.40 -22.14 48.40
C GLU A 384 22.69 -22.99 47.16
N SER A 385 21.73 -23.83 46.76
CA SER A 385 21.75 -24.51 45.47
C SER A 385 21.04 -23.63 44.43
N GLU A 386 21.80 -22.76 43.78
CA GLU A 386 21.36 -21.96 42.63
C GLU A 386 21.05 -22.86 41.42
N LEU A 387 19.88 -23.51 41.45
CA LEU A 387 19.30 -24.19 40.31
C LEU A 387 18.64 -23.12 39.42
N ILE A 388 19.47 -22.35 38.71
CA ILE A 388 19.06 -21.32 37.74
C ILE A 388 18.39 -22.01 36.55
N LEU A 389 17.12 -22.36 36.73
CA LEU A 389 16.20 -22.55 35.62
C LEU A 389 16.06 -21.19 34.94
N PRO A 390 16.32 -21.07 33.63
CA PRO A 390 16.20 -19.80 32.94
C PRO A 390 14.76 -19.29 33.07
N ALA A 391 14.60 -18.06 33.54
CA ALA A 391 13.29 -17.46 33.69
C ALA A 391 12.55 -17.51 32.36
N LYS A 392 11.32 -18.05 32.37
CA LYS A 392 10.38 -17.81 31.27
C LYS A 392 10.17 -16.30 31.20
N GLN A 393 10.76 -15.65 30.20
CA GLN A 393 10.46 -14.26 29.92
C GLN A 393 8.95 -14.13 29.67
N PRO A 394 8.29 -13.09 30.23
CA PRO A 394 6.90 -12.84 29.89
C PRO A 394 6.81 -12.55 28.38
N LEU A 395 5.71 -12.97 27.75
CA LEU A 395 5.45 -12.66 26.34
C LEU A 395 5.10 -11.18 26.06
N ASN A 396 5.28 -10.31 27.07
CA ASN A 396 5.33 -8.85 26.94
C ASN A 396 6.72 -8.41 26.42
N GLY A 397 7.15 -9.00 25.30
CA GLY A 397 8.50 -8.87 24.73
C GLY A 397 8.54 -8.27 23.32
N PHE A 398 7.41 -7.72 22.85
CA PHE A 398 7.30 -7.02 21.57
C PHE A 398 6.67 -5.64 21.83
N TYR A 399 7.25 -4.60 21.22
CA TYR A 399 7.12 -3.20 21.64
C TYR A 399 7.69 -2.91 23.05
N ASN A 400 9.01 -3.00 23.18
CA ASN A 400 9.69 -1.83 23.74
C ASN A 400 9.69 -0.76 22.64
N PRO A 401 8.89 0.33 22.73
CA PRO A 401 9.23 1.52 21.97
C PRO A 401 10.64 1.97 22.38
N VAL A 402 11.45 2.41 21.42
CA VAL A 402 12.58 3.27 21.78
C VAL A 402 11.93 4.59 22.16
N VAL A 403 11.71 4.79 23.46
CA VAL A 403 11.35 6.11 24.00
C VAL A 403 12.58 6.97 23.81
N VAL A 404 12.66 7.58 22.64
CA VAL A 404 13.60 8.66 22.36
C VAL A 404 13.16 9.80 23.25
N ASP A 405 13.94 10.09 24.30
CA ASP A 405 13.80 11.35 25.00
C ASP A 405 14.20 12.49 24.05
N ILE A 406 13.19 12.98 23.35
CA ILE A 406 13.11 14.37 22.92
C ILE A 406 13.28 15.19 24.21
N ASP A 407 14.31 16.03 24.24
CA ASP A 407 14.79 16.71 25.44
C ASP A 407 13.64 17.40 26.20
N GLU A 408 13.66 17.40 27.54
CA GLU A 408 12.51 17.85 28.35
C GLU A 408 12.05 19.29 28.01
N ASP A 409 12.98 20.18 27.66
CA ASP A 409 12.71 21.54 27.14
C ASP A 409 11.76 21.56 25.93
N THR A 410 11.78 20.50 25.12
CA THR A 410 10.91 20.30 23.96
C THR A 410 9.51 19.89 24.40
N LYS A 411 9.41 18.85 25.25
CA LYS A 411 8.12 18.36 25.80
C LYS A 411 7.39 19.46 26.59
N GLN A 412 8.12 20.33 27.29
CA GLN A 412 7.55 21.48 28.03
C GLN A 412 6.88 22.54 27.14
N ASN A 413 7.06 22.50 25.80
CA ASN A 413 6.46 23.43 24.85
C ASN A 413 5.47 22.77 23.87
N GLU A 414 5.13 21.49 24.04
CA GLU A 414 4.20 20.81 23.14
C GLU A 414 2.76 21.24 23.41
N LYS A 415 2.16 21.91 22.40
CA LYS A 415 0.72 22.19 22.38
C LYS A 415 -0.05 20.87 22.44
N PRO A 416 -1.15 20.77 23.20
CA PRO A 416 -2.03 19.60 23.16
C PRO A 416 -2.43 19.29 21.71
N LEU A 417 -2.39 18.01 21.32
CA LEU A 417 -2.62 17.60 19.92
C LEU A 417 -3.95 18.11 19.35
N GLN A 418 -4.98 18.20 20.20
CA GLN A 418 -6.27 18.76 19.83
C GLN A 418 -6.20 20.27 19.46
N GLU A 419 -5.28 21.04 20.06
CA GLU A 419 -5.02 22.43 19.69
C GLU A 419 -4.32 22.51 18.32
N VAL A 420 -3.26 21.73 18.11
CA VAL A 420 -2.52 21.62 16.83
C VAL A 420 -3.48 21.38 15.66
N LEU A 421 -4.38 20.39 15.81
CA LEU A 421 -5.40 20.07 14.82
C LEU A 421 -6.44 21.18 14.64
N ASN A 422 -6.85 21.85 15.72
CA ASN A 422 -7.80 22.96 15.65
C ASN A 422 -7.20 24.19 14.97
N THR A 423 -5.91 24.49 15.18
CA THR A 423 -5.18 25.54 14.47
C THR A 423 -5.15 25.25 12.97
N ALA A 424 -4.77 24.04 12.55
CA ALA A 424 -4.73 23.66 11.13
C ALA A 424 -6.12 23.71 10.46
N ARG A 425 -7.16 23.20 11.14
CA ARG A 425 -8.55 23.25 10.66
C ARG A 425 -9.06 24.70 10.54
N THR A 426 -8.67 25.59 11.46
CA THR A 426 -9.04 27.02 11.43
C THR A 426 -8.35 27.74 10.28
N ALA A 427 -7.06 27.49 10.06
CA ALA A 427 -6.31 28.06 8.93
C ALA A 427 -6.84 27.60 7.57
N PHE A 428 -7.27 26.34 7.46
CA PHE A 428 -7.93 25.84 6.25
C PHE A 428 -9.31 26.46 6.03
N SER A 429 -10.15 26.51 7.08
CA SER A 429 -11.54 26.94 6.96
C SER A 429 -11.68 28.42 6.64
N CYS A 430 -10.83 29.29 7.21
CA CYS A 430 -10.73 30.71 6.82
C CYS A 430 -10.13 30.91 5.41
N GLY A 431 -9.62 29.85 4.79
CA GLY A 431 -9.16 29.84 3.41
C GLY A 431 -7.70 30.27 3.21
N LYS A 432 -6.89 30.34 4.27
CA LYS A 432 -5.50 30.84 4.26
C LYS A 432 -4.64 30.17 3.18
N SER A 433 -4.79 28.86 3.00
CA SER A 433 -4.08 28.04 2.02
C SER A 433 -4.61 28.09 0.58
N LYS A 434 -5.83 28.62 0.36
CA LYS A 434 -6.53 28.53 -0.93
C LYS A 434 -5.88 29.35 -2.06
N PRO A 435 -5.40 30.59 -1.87
CA PRO A 435 -4.82 31.40 -2.95
C PRO A 435 -3.52 30.83 -3.52
N ILE A 436 -3.40 30.75 -4.85
CA ILE A 436 -2.19 30.23 -5.53
C ILE A 436 -0.92 31.01 -5.14
N ASN A 437 -1.02 32.32 -4.91
CA ASN A 437 0.12 33.13 -4.46
C ASN A 437 0.60 32.76 -3.05
N PHE A 438 -0.28 32.30 -2.16
CA PHE A 438 0.13 31.74 -0.86
C PHE A 438 0.87 30.42 -1.10
N ARG A 439 0.29 29.49 -1.86
CA ARG A 439 0.92 28.18 -2.18
C ARG A 439 2.32 28.35 -2.79
N LYS A 440 2.49 29.24 -3.78
CA LYS A 440 3.80 29.55 -4.38
C LYS A 440 4.77 30.23 -3.41
N LYS A 441 4.30 31.01 -2.43
CA LYS A 441 5.15 31.56 -1.36
C LYS A 441 5.66 30.44 -0.43
N GLN A 442 4.80 29.50 -0.03
CA GLN A 442 5.17 28.38 0.83
C GLN A 442 6.16 27.42 0.15
N LEU A 443 5.93 27.07 -1.11
CA LEU A 443 6.88 26.28 -1.90
C LEU A 443 8.26 26.96 -2.01
N LYS A 444 8.31 28.27 -2.28
CA LYS A 444 9.59 29.02 -2.28
C LYS A 444 10.26 29.07 -0.91
N ALA A 445 9.49 29.08 0.18
CA ALA A 445 10.06 29.00 1.53
C ALA A 445 10.61 27.60 1.86
N LEU A 446 9.97 26.54 1.34
CA LEU A 446 10.49 25.17 1.41
C LEU A 446 11.77 25.00 0.57
N GLU A 447 11.85 25.63 -0.61
CA GLU A 447 13.10 25.67 -1.39
C GLU A 447 14.22 26.39 -0.62
N LYS A 448 13.89 27.50 0.07
CA LYS A 448 14.84 28.23 0.91
C LYS A 448 15.35 27.37 2.07
N PHE A 449 14.48 26.61 2.74
CA PHE A 449 14.87 25.64 3.78
C PHE A 449 15.86 24.58 3.25
N LEU A 450 15.57 24.00 2.09
CA LEU A 450 16.41 22.97 1.45
C LEU A 450 17.78 23.49 0.97
N ILE A 451 17.93 24.81 0.80
CA ILE A 451 19.19 25.46 0.41
C ILE A 451 19.96 25.96 1.64
N GLU A 452 19.29 26.63 2.57
CA GLU A 452 19.95 27.25 3.74
C GLU A 452 20.30 26.25 4.85
N CYS A 453 19.68 25.07 4.86
CA CYS A 453 19.98 24.00 5.82
C CYS A 453 20.63 22.77 5.15
N GLU A 454 21.24 22.89 3.96
CA GLU A 454 21.74 21.73 3.22
C GLU A 454 22.79 20.92 4.00
N ASP A 455 23.71 21.60 4.69
CA ASP A 455 24.76 20.95 5.49
C ASP A 455 24.20 20.32 6.77
N GLU A 456 23.31 21.00 7.51
CA GLU A 456 22.68 20.39 8.69
C GLU A 456 21.80 19.19 8.34
N ILE A 457 21.11 19.22 7.19
CA ILE A 457 20.34 18.07 6.69
C ILE A 457 21.27 16.90 6.38
N CYS A 458 22.39 17.14 5.68
CA CYS A 458 23.37 16.10 5.40
C CYS A 458 23.98 15.51 6.68
N GLU A 459 24.33 16.36 7.66
CA GLU A 459 24.88 15.93 8.96
C GLU A 459 23.86 15.13 9.79
N ALA A 460 22.60 15.55 9.85
CA ALA A 460 21.54 14.81 10.54
C ALA A 460 21.35 13.41 9.94
N VAL A 461 21.30 13.31 8.61
CA VAL A 461 21.16 12.03 7.90
C VAL A 461 22.43 11.17 7.99
N HIS A 462 23.61 11.77 8.11
CA HIS A 462 24.85 11.05 8.42
C HIS A 462 24.83 10.47 9.85
N LYS A 463 24.37 11.24 10.84
CA LYS A 463 24.20 10.74 12.22
C LYS A 463 23.16 9.62 12.32
N ASP A 464 22.03 9.73 11.64
CA ASP A 464 20.99 8.69 11.66
C ASP A 464 21.42 7.43 10.87
N LEU A 465 21.86 7.59 9.62
CA LEU A 465 22.01 6.50 8.63
C LEU A 465 23.43 6.28 8.10
N GLY A 466 24.39 7.14 8.43
CA GLY A 466 25.77 7.04 7.94
C GLY A 466 25.96 7.41 6.47
N LYS A 467 24.94 7.91 5.77
CA LYS A 467 25.04 8.32 4.36
C LYS A 467 26.20 9.29 4.14
N HIS A 468 26.92 9.14 3.04
CA HIS A 468 27.93 10.11 2.61
C HIS A 468 27.24 11.42 2.15
N ARG A 469 27.86 12.61 2.34
CA ARG A 469 27.21 13.91 2.05
C ARG A 469 26.64 13.99 0.62
N GLN A 470 27.34 13.43 -0.36
CA GLN A 470 26.87 13.38 -1.75
C GLN A 470 25.61 12.52 -1.93
N GLU A 471 25.53 11.40 -1.22
CA GLU A 471 24.37 10.50 -1.25
C GLU A 471 23.15 11.12 -0.56
N ALA A 472 23.38 11.75 0.61
CA ALA A 472 22.36 12.49 1.33
C ALA A 472 21.84 13.67 0.49
N SER A 473 22.71 14.53 -0.04
CA SER A 473 22.32 15.66 -0.89
C SER A 473 21.53 15.21 -2.14
N MET A 474 21.99 14.18 -2.84
CA MET A 474 21.28 13.62 -4.01
C MET A 474 19.90 13.03 -3.65
N GLY A 475 19.83 12.18 -2.62
CA GLY A 475 18.63 11.40 -2.29
C GLY A 475 17.60 12.13 -1.43
N GLU A 476 18.03 13.06 -0.56
CA GLU A 476 17.17 13.78 0.38
C GLU A 476 16.78 15.18 -0.12
N ILE A 477 17.67 15.84 -0.87
CA ILE A 477 17.61 17.29 -1.09
C ILE A 477 17.38 17.64 -2.57
N ASP A 478 18.23 17.17 -3.49
CA ASP A 478 18.13 17.53 -4.92
C ASP A 478 16.91 16.94 -5.62
N LEU A 479 16.52 15.70 -5.29
CA LEU A 479 15.27 15.11 -5.80
C LEU A 479 14.04 15.97 -5.41
N VAL A 480 14.03 16.47 -4.16
CA VAL A 480 12.96 17.32 -3.62
C VAL A 480 13.01 18.73 -4.22
N LYS A 481 14.19 19.37 -4.32
CA LYS A 481 14.40 20.67 -4.99
C LYS A 481 13.87 20.64 -6.44
N ARG A 482 14.03 19.51 -7.13
CA ARG A 482 13.59 19.33 -8.53
C ARG A 482 12.07 19.24 -8.66
N ASP A 483 11.40 18.36 -7.90
CA ASP A 483 9.93 18.24 -7.90
C ASP A 483 9.26 19.56 -7.45
N LEU A 484 9.84 20.22 -6.45
CA LEU A 484 9.42 21.54 -6.00
C LEU A 484 9.48 22.58 -7.12
N ARG A 485 10.59 22.65 -7.88
CA ARG A 485 10.77 23.58 -8.99
C ARG A 485 9.81 23.30 -10.14
N HIS A 486 9.61 22.04 -10.51
CA HIS A 486 8.63 21.62 -11.51
C HIS A 486 7.21 22.04 -11.08
N THR A 487 6.84 21.74 -9.83
CA THR A 487 5.56 22.16 -9.24
C THR A 487 5.40 23.68 -9.18
N LEU A 488 6.45 24.45 -8.84
CA LEU A 488 6.40 25.92 -8.81
C LEU A 488 6.14 26.54 -10.19
N PHE A 489 6.70 25.95 -11.24
CA PHE A 489 6.46 26.35 -12.63
C PHE A 489 4.99 26.06 -13.00
N GLU A 490 4.58 24.80 -12.89
CA GLU A 490 3.32 24.28 -13.42
C GLU A 490 2.05 24.57 -12.60
N LEU A 491 2.15 24.82 -11.28
CA LEU A 491 0.99 24.93 -10.38
C LEU A 491 -0.09 25.94 -10.85
N SER A 492 0.31 26.98 -11.59
CA SER A 492 -0.63 27.96 -12.14
C SER A 492 -1.52 27.40 -13.25
N ASP A 493 -1.10 26.33 -13.92
CA ASP A 493 -1.87 25.63 -14.95
C ASP A 493 -2.59 24.41 -14.38
N TRP A 494 -1.96 23.64 -13.49
CA TRP A 494 -2.58 22.49 -12.83
C TRP A 494 -3.84 22.86 -12.03
N ALA A 495 -3.84 24.04 -11.39
CA ALA A 495 -4.97 24.52 -10.60
C ALA A 495 -6.11 25.15 -11.42
N LYS A 496 -6.00 25.23 -12.75
CA LYS A 496 -7.09 25.75 -13.59
C LYS A 496 -8.26 24.75 -13.68
N PRO A 497 -9.52 25.21 -13.77
CA PRO A 497 -10.64 24.34 -14.11
C PRO A 497 -10.45 23.74 -15.51
N VAL A 498 -10.49 22.41 -15.61
CA VAL A 498 -10.35 21.69 -16.87
C VAL A 498 -11.72 21.51 -17.51
N ALA A 499 -11.87 21.87 -18.79
CA ALA A 499 -13.11 21.65 -19.54
C ALA A 499 -13.03 20.32 -20.32
N PRO A 500 -13.75 19.25 -19.90
CA PRO A 500 -13.74 17.97 -20.62
C PRO A 500 -14.62 17.99 -21.88
N ASP A 501 -14.46 16.95 -22.71
CA ASP A 501 -15.27 16.73 -23.92
C ASP A 501 -16.78 16.74 -23.63
N ARG A 502 -17.53 17.49 -24.46
CA ARG A 502 -18.99 17.65 -24.33
C ARG A 502 -19.73 16.72 -25.30
N SER A 503 -20.89 16.25 -24.86
CA SER A 503 -21.86 15.53 -25.69
C SER A 503 -22.88 16.50 -26.32
N ILE A 504 -23.75 16.00 -27.20
CA ILE A 504 -24.84 16.81 -27.78
C ILE A 504 -25.77 17.37 -26.68
N LEU A 505 -26.00 16.62 -25.61
CA LEU A 505 -26.91 16.98 -24.51
C LEU A 505 -26.41 18.09 -23.59
N ASN A 506 -25.10 18.39 -23.64
CA ASN A 506 -24.43 19.41 -22.84
C ASN A 506 -23.46 20.26 -23.67
N LEU A 507 -23.70 20.39 -24.98
CA LEU A 507 -22.87 21.16 -25.90
C LEU A 507 -22.86 22.66 -25.55
N LEU A 508 -24.03 23.19 -25.15
CA LEU A 508 -24.25 24.58 -24.76
C LEU A 508 -24.00 24.84 -23.26
N ASP A 509 -23.66 23.81 -22.49
CA ASP A 509 -23.48 23.91 -21.03
C ASP A 509 -22.04 24.28 -20.70
N GLY A 510 -21.83 24.99 -19.59
CA GLY A 510 -20.51 25.03 -18.95
C GLY A 510 -20.23 23.66 -18.32
N VAL A 511 -19.15 23.00 -18.73
CA VAL A 511 -18.74 21.69 -18.19
C VAL A 511 -17.29 21.83 -17.77
N TYR A 512 -17.02 21.62 -16.48
CA TYR A 512 -15.71 21.86 -15.87
C TYR A 512 -15.38 20.82 -14.80
N ILE A 513 -14.09 20.63 -14.54
CA ILE A 513 -13.54 19.88 -13.42
C ILE A 513 -12.64 20.83 -12.64
N TYR A 514 -13.00 21.11 -11.39
CA TYR A 514 -12.23 21.92 -10.45
C TYR A 514 -11.35 21.03 -9.59
N HIS A 515 -10.18 21.53 -9.18
CA HIS A 515 -9.25 20.87 -8.26
C HIS A 515 -9.33 21.58 -6.90
N ASP A 516 -10.26 21.16 -6.04
CA ASP A 516 -10.41 21.68 -4.69
C ASP A 516 -9.43 20.98 -3.73
N PRO A 517 -8.83 21.66 -2.73
CA PRO A 517 -8.11 20.98 -1.65
C PRO A 517 -9.06 20.12 -0.80
N TYR A 518 -8.55 19.01 -0.24
CA TYR A 518 -9.30 18.16 0.70
C TYR A 518 -9.56 18.86 2.03
N GLY A 519 -8.52 19.43 2.66
CA GLY A 519 -8.63 20.03 3.98
C GLY A 519 -7.36 19.99 4.80
N VAL A 520 -7.40 19.29 5.94
CA VAL A 520 -6.23 18.98 6.76
C VAL A 520 -5.73 17.58 6.43
N VAL A 521 -4.51 17.52 5.92
CA VAL A 521 -3.80 16.30 5.51
C VAL A 521 -2.87 15.84 6.63
N LEU A 522 -2.79 14.54 6.88
CA LEU A 522 -1.70 13.94 7.65
C LEU A 522 -0.65 13.35 6.69
N ILE A 523 0.63 13.66 6.89
CA ILE A 523 1.75 13.01 6.21
C ILE A 523 2.64 12.35 7.26
N MET A 524 2.82 11.03 7.13
CA MET A 524 3.71 10.21 7.96
C MET A 524 4.84 9.65 7.09
N SER A 525 6.10 10.01 7.37
CA SER A 525 7.27 9.55 6.60
C SER A 525 8.02 8.40 7.26
N ALA A 526 8.73 7.61 6.45
CA ALA A 526 9.66 6.60 6.95
C ALA A 526 11.05 7.19 7.25
N TRP A 527 11.82 6.48 8.07
CA TRP A 527 13.15 6.86 8.56
C TRP A 527 14.29 6.76 7.54
N ASN A 528 14.11 6.04 6.44
CA ASN A 528 15.20 5.65 5.53
C ASN A 528 15.58 6.73 4.52
N TYR A 529 14.63 7.61 4.16
CA TYR A 529 14.90 8.90 3.50
C TYR A 529 14.05 9.97 4.18
N PRO A 530 14.43 10.40 5.40
CA PRO A 530 13.52 11.06 6.34
C PRO A 530 13.09 12.45 5.88
N PHE A 531 13.88 13.12 5.03
CA PHE A 531 13.51 14.39 4.42
C PHE A 531 12.72 14.18 3.13
N MET A 532 13.20 13.35 2.20
CA MET A 532 12.53 13.17 0.90
C MET A 532 11.11 12.60 1.05
N LEU A 533 10.91 11.63 1.95
CA LEU A 533 9.61 10.98 2.17
C LEU A 533 8.62 11.85 2.97
N LEU A 534 9.09 12.93 3.62
CA LEU A 534 8.21 13.92 4.27
C LEU A 534 7.92 15.11 3.36
N LEU A 535 8.94 15.62 2.67
CA LEU A 535 8.89 16.88 1.93
C LEU A 535 8.36 16.71 0.50
N GLY A 536 8.60 15.56 -0.14
CA GLY A 536 8.00 15.19 -1.42
C GLY A 536 6.47 15.25 -1.43
N PRO A 537 5.76 14.49 -0.55
CA PRO A 537 4.30 14.59 -0.47
C PRO A 537 3.82 15.97 0.04
N LEU A 538 4.61 16.66 0.88
CA LEU A 538 4.28 18.03 1.33
C LEU A 538 4.25 19.04 0.16
N ILE A 539 5.13 18.93 -0.84
CA ILE A 539 5.07 19.75 -2.06
C ILE A 539 3.70 19.60 -2.74
N GLY A 540 3.25 18.35 -2.93
CA GLY A 540 1.92 18.05 -3.48
C GLY A 540 0.77 18.61 -2.62
N ALA A 541 0.85 18.48 -1.29
CA ALA A 541 -0.18 18.95 -0.38
C ALA A 541 -0.28 20.49 -0.33
N ILE A 542 0.86 21.20 -0.32
CA ILE A 542 0.94 22.67 -0.46
C ILE A 542 0.39 23.10 -1.83
N ALA A 543 0.78 22.41 -2.90
CA ALA A 543 0.32 22.69 -4.25
C ALA A 543 -1.20 22.52 -4.40
N GLY A 544 -1.76 21.46 -3.82
CA GLY A 544 -3.21 21.22 -3.73
C GLY A 544 -3.97 22.29 -2.93
N GLY A 545 -3.29 22.97 -2.00
CA GLY A 545 -3.85 24.07 -1.19
C GLY A 545 -4.37 23.62 0.17
N ASN A 546 -3.81 22.56 0.73
CA ASN A 546 -4.20 21.98 2.01
C ASN A 546 -3.41 22.60 3.18
N CYS A 547 -3.90 22.38 4.39
CA CYS A 547 -3.10 22.44 5.62
C CYS A 547 -2.60 21.02 5.95
N VAL A 548 -1.46 20.90 6.63
CA VAL A 548 -0.75 19.63 6.80
C VAL A 548 -0.22 19.47 8.22
N ILE A 549 -0.47 18.29 8.80
CA ILE A 549 0.25 17.78 9.96
C ILE A 549 1.35 16.84 9.47
N LEU A 550 2.59 17.12 9.86
CA LEU A 550 3.80 16.41 9.46
C LEU A 550 4.30 15.56 10.63
N LYS A 551 4.29 14.23 10.48
CA LYS A 551 4.85 13.30 11.46
C LYS A 551 6.07 12.58 10.87
N PRO A 552 7.30 13.07 11.11
CA PRO A 552 8.51 12.32 10.75
C PRO A 552 8.64 11.05 11.59
N SER A 553 9.38 10.05 11.10
CA SER A 553 9.66 8.84 11.89
C SER A 553 10.63 9.12 13.03
N GLU A 554 10.27 8.62 14.21
CA GLU A 554 11.03 8.58 15.45
C GLU A 554 12.35 7.77 15.36
N LEU A 555 12.55 6.99 14.29
CA LEU A 555 13.77 6.20 14.08
C LEU A 555 14.88 6.95 13.33
N ALA A 556 14.60 8.15 12.81
CA ALA A 556 15.59 9.09 12.27
C ALA A 556 15.62 10.33 13.16
N VAL A 557 16.23 10.18 14.34
CA VAL A 557 16.10 11.10 15.48
C VAL A 557 16.65 12.48 15.17
N GLU A 558 17.86 12.57 14.62
CA GLU A 558 18.50 13.86 14.37
C GLU A 558 17.80 14.59 13.23
N SER A 559 17.35 13.84 12.21
CA SER A 559 16.51 14.35 11.11
C SER A 559 15.18 14.91 11.62
N ALA A 560 14.48 14.17 12.49
CA ALA A 560 13.20 14.59 13.08
C ALA A 560 13.36 15.83 13.98
N LYS A 561 14.40 15.87 14.82
CA LYS A 561 14.76 17.04 15.64
C LYS A 561 15.05 18.27 14.77
N LEU A 562 15.79 18.12 13.67
CA LEU A 562 16.07 19.21 12.72
C LEU A 562 14.78 19.73 12.08
N ILE A 563 13.94 18.84 11.54
CA ILE A 563 12.65 19.18 10.89
C ILE A 563 11.78 20.02 11.84
N ALA A 564 11.57 19.57 13.08
CA ALA A 564 10.79 20.31 14.07
C ALA A 564 11.41 21.66 14.45
N LYS A 565 12.73 21.73 14.57
CA LYS A 565 13.48 22.94 15.00
C LYS A 565 13.58 24.03 13.92
N PHE A 566 13.62 23.65 12.64
CA PHE A 566 13.91 24.58 11.54
C PHE A 566 12.73 24.78 10.57
N LEU A 567 11.97 23.77 10.19
CA LEU A 567 10.90 23.92 9.17
C LEU A 567 9.83 24.98 9.55
N PRO A 568 9.40 25.10 10.83
CA PRO A 568 8.48 26.17 11.27
C PRO A 568 9.04 27.60 11.25
N ARG A 569 10.31 27.79 10.84
CA ARG A 569 10.91 29.12 10.58
C ARG A 569 10.65 29.60 9.15
N TYR A 570 10.35 28.67 8.23
CA TYR A 570 10.16 28.92 6.81
C TYR A 570 8.68 28.86 6.42
N LEU A 571 7.97 27.84 6.89
CA LEU A 571 6.57 27.61 6.56
C LEU A 571 5.61 28.33 7.51
N ASP A 572 4.38 28.54 7.02
CA ASP A 572 3.29 29.08 7.82
C ASP A 572 2.88 28.14 8.96
N LYS A 573 3.15 28.57 10.20
CA LYS A 573 2.98 27.78 11.43
C LYS A 573 1.55 27.33 11.73
N ASP A 574 0.53 27.96 11.15
CA ASP A 574 -0.85 27.51 11.37
C ASP A 574 -1.21 26.42 10.35
N CYS A 575 -0.78 26.61 9.09
CA CYS A 575 -1.05 25.69 7.99
C CYS A 575 -0.20 24.42 8.01
N TYR A 576 1.05 24.48 8.52
CA TYR A 576 2.03 23.38 8.40
C TYR A 576 2.71 23.17 9.76
N GLN A 577 2.27 22.15 10.48
CA GLN A 577 2.71 21.86 11.85
C GLN A 577 3.41 20.49 11.90
N VAL A 578 4.47 20.40 12.70
CA VAL A 578 5.24 19.16 12.93
C VAL A 578 4.80 18.56 14.26
N VAL A 579 4.54 17.25 14.28
CA VAL A 579 4.21 16.46 15.48
C VAL A 579 5.24 15.33 15.57
N LEU A 580 6.03 15.33 16.64
CA LEU A 580 6.96 14.24 16.96
C LEU A 580 6.23 13.14 17.75
N GLY A 581 6.95 12.08 18.15
CA GLY A 581 6.42 10.99 18.97
C GLY A 581 6.48 9.61 18.33
N GLY A 582 6.18 8.56 19.11
CA GLY A 582 6.30 7.15 18.76
C GLY A 582 5.05 6.52 18.15
N ILE A 583 4.80 5.26 18.48
CA ILE A 583 3.63 4.48 18.03
C ILE A 583 2.37 4.93 18.78
N GLU A 584 2.53 5.29 20.04
CA GLU A 584 1.53 5.77 20.98
C GLU A 584 0.91 7.08 20.45
N ASP A 585 1.77 8.06 20.15
CA ASP A 585 1.37 9.36 19.58
C ASP A 585 0.76 9.21 18.19
N THR A 586 1.28 8.29 17.37
CA THR A 586 0.69 7.95 16.06
C THR A 586 -0.71 7.35 16.22
N THR A 587 -0.90 6.51 17.25
CA THR A 587 -2.18 5.85 17.55
C THR A 587 -3.21 6.85 18.05
N GLU A 588 -2.81 7.83 18.86
CA GLU A 588 -3.67 8.95 19.25
C GLU A 588 -4.03 9.84 18.05
N LEU A 589 -3.03 10.23 17.26
CA LEU A 589 -3.18 11.04 16.05
C LEU A 589 -4.22 10.43 15.09
N LEU A 590 -4.15 9.12 14.86
CA LEU A 590 -5.06 8.37 13.99
C LEU A 590 -6.50 8.21 14.54
N LYS A 591 -6.78 8.58 15.80
CA LYS A 591 -8.19 8.69 16.28
C LYS A 591 -8.89 9.90 15.69
N HIS A 592 -8.17 10.96 15.35
CA HIS A 592 -8.76 12.21 14.85
C HIS A 592 -9.05 12.15 13.35
N LYS A 593 -10.13 12.83 12.93
CA LYS A 593 -10.44 12.99 11.49
C LYS A 593 -9.40 13.84 10.77
N PHE A 594 -8.88 13.30 9.67
CA PHE A 594 -8.20 14.02 8.59
C PHE A 594 -9.02 13.97 7.30
N ASP A 595 -8.78 14.89 6.39
CA ASP A 595 -9.45 14.93 5.09
C ASP A 595 -8.64 14.17 4.00
N TYR A 596 -7.37 13.88 4.28
CA TYR A 596 -6.52 12.93 3.55
C TYR A 596 -5.41 12.39 4.46
N ILE A 597 -4.96 11.14 4.28
CA ILE A 597 -3.78 10.58 4.95
C ILE A 597 -2.78 10.07 3.91
N PHE A 598 -1.51 10.46 4.05
CA PHE A 598 -0.38 9.93 3.28
C PHE A 598 0.58 9.22 4.23
N PHE A 599 1.00 8.01 3.88
CA PHE A 599 1.94 7.20 4.66
C PHE A 599 3.01 6.58 3.77
N THR A 600 4.25 6.58 4.25
CA THR A 600 5.31 5.70 3.74
C THR A 600 5.83 4.79 4.84
N GLY A 601 5.93 3.47 4.59
CA GLY A 601 6.50 2.52 5.55
C GLY A 601 6.16 1.06 5.25
N SER A 602 6.10 0.21 6.27
CA SER A 602 5.83 -1.23 6.09
C SER A 602 4.35 -1.51 5.81
N SER A 603 4.06 -2.55 5.02
CA SER A 603 2.68 -2.97 4.71
C SER A 603 1.89 -3.44 5.94
N SER A 604 2.57 -3.83 7.02
CA SER A 604 1.96 -4.09 8.33
C SER A 604 1.37 -2.83 8.97
N VAL A 605 2.11 -1.73 8.98
CA VAL A 605 1.64 -0.44 9.53
C VAL A 605 0.67 0.25 8.57
N GLY A 606 0.86 0.09 7.24
CA GLY A 606 -0.08 0.57 6.23
C GLY A 606 -1.49 0.00 6.40
N LYS A 607 -1.63 -1.30 6.75
CA LYS A 607 -2.91 -1.92 7.11
C LYS A 607 -3.58 -1.22 8.32
N ILE A 608 -2.83 -0.94 9.38
CA ILE A 608 -3.32 -0.29 10.60
C ILE A 608 -3.80 1.14 10.29
N ILE A 609 -3.02 1.91 9.52
CA ILE A 609 -3.37 3.27 9.11
C ILE A 609 -4.63 3.30 8.25
N HIS A 610 -4.76 2.39 7.29
CA HIS A 610 -5.96 2.29 6.45
C HIS A 610 -7.20 1.90 7.28
N GLN A 611 -7.06 1.00 8.25
CA GLN A 611 -8.12 0.61 9.18
C GLN A 611 -8.56 1.77 10.09
N ALA A 612 -7.63 2.65 10.50
CA ALA A 612 -7.97 3.86 11.25
C ALA A 612 -8.66 4.90 10.36
N ALA A 613 -8.13 5.15 9.15
CA ALA A 613 -8.69 6.07 8.16
C ALA A 613 -10.14 5.71 7.78
N ALA A 614 -10.45 4.41 7.66
CA ALA A 614 -11.78 3.91 7.36
C ALA A 614 -12.86 4.37 8.36
N ARG A 615 -12.51 4.59 9.64
CA ARG A 615 -13.44 5.10 10.68
C ARG A 615 -14.03 6.47 10.34
N HIS A 616 -13.27 7.29 9.61
CA HIS A 616 -13.65 8.65 9.21
C HIS A 616 -13.97 8.77 7.70
N LEU A 617 -13.96 7.64 6.98
CA LEU A 617 -13.97 7.57 5.51
C LEU A 617 -12.87 8.42 4.86
N THR A 618 -11.73 8.58 5.54
CA THR A 618 -10.59 9.37 5.06
C THR A 618 -9.87 8.64 3.92
N PRO A 619 -9.67 9.25 2.74
CA PRO A 619 -8.88 8.65 1.66
C PRO A 619 -7.39 8.56 2.04
N THR A 620 -6.73 7.50 1.58
CA THR A 620 -5.32 7.22 1.88
C THR A 620 -4.47 7.05 0.61
N THR A 621 -3.26 7.59 0.62
CA THR A 621 -2.14 7.06 -0.20
C THR A 621 -1.18 6.32 0.73
N LEU A 622 -0.79 5.11 0.33
CA LEU A 622 0.08 4.21 1.07
C LEU A 622 1.24 3.82 0.16
N GLU A 623 2.44 4.31 0.45
CA GLU A 623 3.68 3.93 -0.22
C GLU A 623 4.39 2.86 0.62
N LEU A 624 4.42 1.62 0.14
CA LEU A 624 4.85 0.46 0.94
C LEU A 624 6.03 -0.27 0.29
N GLY A 625 6.66 -1.14 1.07
CA GLY A 625 7.80 -1.96 0.64
C GLY A 625 7.43 -3.14 -0.26
N GLY A 626 8.43 -3.94 -0.60
CA GLY A 626 8.26 -5.22 -1.30
C GLY A 626 9.55 -5.71 -1.95
N LYS A 627 9.64 -7.02 -2.19
CA LYS A 627 10.82 -7.64 -2.82
C LYS A 627 10.90 -7.29 -4.31
N SER A 628 11.51 -6.15 -4.63
CA SER A 628 11.63 -5.63 -6.00
C SER A 628 12.60 -6.47 -6.84
N PRO A 629 12.14 -7.27 -7.83
CA PRO A 629 12.98 -8.22 -8.56
C PRO A 629 13.85 -7.55 -9.62
N ILE A 630 14.96 -8.20 -9.94
CA ILE A 630 15.77 -7.93 -11.13
C ILE A 630 15.78 -9.18 -12.02
N TYR A 631 15.44 -9.06 -13.29
CA TYR A 631 15.81 -10.06 -14.30
C TYR A 631 17.04 -9.58 -15.08
N LEU A 632 18.07 -10.43 -15.18
CA LEU A 632 19.27 -10.17 -15.99
C LEU A 632 19.38 -11.22 -17.11
N ASP A 633 19.11 -10.75 -18.33
CA ASP A 633 19.16 -11.52 -19.56
C ASP A 633 20.60 -11.62 -20.09
N GLU A 634 20.94 -12.74 -20.73
CA GLU A 634 22.25 -13.02 -21.32
C GLU A 634 22.69 -11.99 -22.39
N SER A 635 21.74 -11.26 -22.98
CA SER A 635 21.99 -10.24 -24.00
C SER A 635 22.42 -8.89 -23.44
N ALA A 636 22.37 -8.67 -22.13
CA ALA A 636 22.76 -7.43 -21.48
C ALA A 636 24.30 -7.25 -21.45
N ASP A 637 24.76 -6.01 -21.43
CA ASP A 637 26.13 -5.71 -20.97
C ASP A 637 26.20 -6.01 -19.47
N ILE A 638 26.79 -7.16 -19.12
CA ILE A 638 26.85 -7.64 -17.74
C ILE A 638 27.64 -6.68 -16.84
N LEU A 639 28.69 -6.01 -17.33
CA LEU A 639 29.48 -5.11 -16.50
C LEU A 639 28.70 -3.81 -16.19
N THR A 640 28.06 -3.22 -17.20
CA THR A 640 27.19 -2.04 -17.00
C THR A 640 25.96 -2.38 -16.16
N ALA A 641 25.34 -3.54 -16.39
CA ALA A 641 24.21 -4.02 -15.59
C ALA A 641 24.62 -4.24 -14.13
N THR A 642 25.75 -4.90 -13.89
CA THR A 642 26.26 -5.16 -12.53
C THR A 642 26.58 -3.86 -11.80
N ARG A 643 27.23 -2.88 -12.46
CA ARG A 643 27.51 -1.57 -11.85
C ARG A 643 26.23 -0.86 -11.38
N ARG A 644 25.16 -0.91 -12.16
CA ARG A 644 23.84 -0.37 -11.81
C ARG A 644 23.16 -1.14 -10.67
N ILE A 645 23.10 -2.47 -10.78
CA ILE A 645 22.46 -3.34 -9.77
C ILE A 645 23.14 -3.21 -8.41
N ILE A 646 24.49 -3.25 -8.37
CA ILE A 646 25.26 -3.11 -7.14
C ILE A 646 25.05 -1.71 -6.53
N TRP A 647 25.14 -0.64 -7.34
CA TRP A 647 24.87 0.72 -6.86
C TRP A 647 23.49 0.85 -6.20
N GLY A 648 22.43 0.34 -6.86
CA GLY A 648 21.08 0.37 -6.28
C GLY A 648 20.92 -0.53 -5.04
N ARG A 649 21.76 -1.54 -4.86
CA ARG A 649 21.78 -2.39 -3.66
C ARG A 649 22.53 -1.76 -2.50
N THR A 650 23.63 -1.06 -2.76
CA THR A 650 24.50 -0.52 -1.71
C THR A 650 24.14 0.92 -1.31
N MET A 651 23.43 1.67 -2.14
CA MET A 651 22.79 2.94 -1.76
C MET A 651 21.93 2.73 -0.51
N ASN A 652 22.11 3.59 0.49
CA ASN A 652 21.52 3.52 1.83
C ASN A 652 21.74 2.16 2.55
N ALA A 653 22.80 1.44 2.20
CA ALA A 653 23.02 0.04 2.56
C ALA A 653 21.78 -0.85 2.25
N GLY A 654 21.10 -0.60 1.13
CA GLY A 654 19.93 -1.37 0.68
C GLY A 654 18.63 -1.08 1.44
N GLN A 655 18.61 -0.09 2.34
CA GLN A 655 17.44 0.32 3.11
C GLN A 655 16.49 1.19 2.26
N THR A 656 16.01 0.67 1.14
CA THR A 656 15.24 1.42 0.13
C THR A 656 14.16 0.53 -0.48
N CYS A 657 12.89 0.97 -0.47
CA CYS A 657 11.71 0.20 -0.93
C CYS A 657 11.78 -0.18 -2.42
N ILE A 658 12.51 0.61 -3.22
CA ILE A 658 12.81 0.36 -4.63
C ILE A 658 14.23 -0.17 -4.86
N SER A 659 14.94 -0.63 -3.82
CA SER A 659 16.24 -1.29 -4.01
C SER A 659 16.05 -2.59 -4.81
N PRO A 660 16.93 -2.90 -5.78
CA PRO A 660 17.03 -4.25 -6.37
C PRO A 660 17.18 -5.32 -5.27
N ASP A 661 16.12 -6.09 -4.98
CA ASP A 661 16.08 -6.95 -3.78
C ASP A 661 16.61 -8.37 -4.03
N TYR A 662 16.27 -8.99 -5.16
CA TYR A 662 16.76 -10.33 -5.54
C TYR A 662 16.91 -10.49 -7.06
N LEU A 663 18.00 -11.14 -7.48
CA LEU A 663 18.37 -11.31 -8.89
C LEU A 663 17.87 -12.65 -9.44
N LEU A 664 17.25 -12.62 -10.63
CA LEU A 664 16.84 -13.76 -11.44
C LEU A 664 17.66 -13.80 -12.72
N CYS A 665 18.42 -14.87 -12.93
CA CYS A 665 19.22 -15.08 -14.14
C CYS A 665 19.55 -16.57 -14.37
N SER A 666 20.15 -16.93 -15.50
CA SER A 666 20.70 -18.27 -15.72
C SER A 666 22.03 -18.46 -14.99
N LYS A 667 22.45 -19.69 -14.71
CA LYS A 667 23.71 -19.97 -13.98
C LYS A 667 24.96 -19.40 -14.68
N GLU A 668 24.98 -19.41 -16.02
CA GLU A 668 26.05 -18.77 -16.81
C GLU A 668 26.09 -17.24 -16.63
N VAL A 669 24.93 -16.60 -16.42
CA VAL A 669 24.82 -15.16 -16.16
C VAL A 669 25.14 -14.86 -14.69
N GLU A 670 24.82 -15.74 -13.74
CA GLU A 670 25.28 -15.67 -12.34
C GLU A 670 26.81 -15.60 -12.28
N GLU A 671 27.52 -16.53 -12.92
CA GLU A 671 29.00 -16.57 -12.91
C GLU A 671 29.62 -15.27 -13.48
N LYS A 672 29.08 -14.76 -14.59
CA LYS A 672 29.52 -13.49 -15.19
C LYS A 672 29.21 -12.28 -14.30
N PHE A 673 28.04 -12.27 -13.64
CA PHE A 673 27.66 -11.23 -12.68
C PHE A 673 28.58 -11.24 -11.46
N LEU A 674 28.90 -12.41 -10.88
CA LEU A 674 29.80 -12.54 -9.73
C LEU A 674 31.21 -12.05 -10.05
N ALA A 675 31.73 -12.32 -11.26
CA ALA A 675 33.02 -11.80 -11.70
C ALA A 675 32.99 -10.26 -11.79
N ALA A 676 31.99 -9.68 -12.47
CA ALA A 676 31.82 -8.23 -12.59
C ALA A 676 31.57 -7.54 -11.23
N ALA A 677 30.85 -8.20 -10.32
CA ALA A 677 30.48 -7.63 -9.01
C ALA A 677 31.68 -7.43 -8.09
N ARG A 678 32.70 -8.30 -8.18
CA ARG A 678 33.97 -8.10 -7.44
C ARG A 678 34.66 -6.81 -7.91
N THR A 679 34.87 -6.67 -9.22
CA THR A 679 35.49 -5.47 -9.82
C THR A 679 34.70 -4.19 -9.52
N VAL A 680 33.36 -4.24 -9.55
CA VAL A 680 32.51 -3.08 -9.22
C VAL A 680 32.59 -2.69 -7.74
N LEU A 681 32.68 -3.66 -6.83
CA LEU A 681 32.80 -3.36 -5.39
C LEU A 681 34.19 -2.82 -5.03
N GLU A 682 35.24 -3.32 -5.68
CA GLU A 682 36.61 -2.80 -5.63
C GLU A 682 36.66 -1.35 -6.15
N GLU A 683 36.04 -1.06 -7.30
CA GLU A 683 35.89 0.29 -7.87
C GLU A 683 35.12 1.25 -6.94
N PHE A 684 34.07 0.78 -6.27
CA PHE A 684 33.20 1.63 -5.44
C PHE A 684 33.75 1.90 -4.03
N TYR A 685 34.45 0.94 -3.43
CA TYR A 685 34.80 0.98 -2.00
C TYR A 685 36.30 0.88 -1.72
N GLY A 686 37.12 0.55 -2.72
CA GLY A 686 38.57 0.40 -2.63
C GLY A 686 39.03 -0.98 -2.16
N ASP A 687 40.34 -1.20 -2.27
CA ASP A 687 41.00 -2.41 -1.77
C ASP A 687 40.95 -2.52 -0.24
N GLY A 688 40.67 -3.72 0.27
CA GLY A 688 40.79 -4.07 1.69
C GLY A 688 39.46 -4.44 2.36
N ASP A 689 39.34 -4.12 3.65
CA ASP A 689 38.10 -4.36 4.40
C ASP A 689 37.07 -3.27 4.06
N VAL A 690 36.17 -3.59 3.13
CA VAL A 690 35.09 -2.71 2.65
C VAL A 690 34.25 -2.08 3.77
N LYS A 691 34.17 -2.70 4.97
CA LYS A 691 33.49 -2.11 6.15
C LYS A 691 34.14 -0.83 6.69
N LEU A 692 35.38 -0.54 6.29
CA LEU A 692 36.11 0.68 6.64
C LEU A 692 35.91 1.81 5.62
N SER A 693 35.21 1.55 4.50
CA SER A 693 35.03 2.54 3.43
C SER A 693 34.06 3.65 3.87
N PRO A 694 34.41 4.95 3.71
CA PRO A 694 33.58 6.09 4.14
C PRO A 694 32.31 6.29 3.29
N TYR A 695 32.11 5.45 2.27
CA TYR A 695 30.97 5.48 1.37
C TYR A 695 29.88 4.45 1.73
N LEU A 696 30.02 3.70 2.83
CA LEU A 696 28.97 2.82 3.34
C LEU A 696 28.07 3.52 4.36
N SER A 697 26.77 3.49 4.09
CA SER A 697 25.74 3.72 5.09
C SER A 697 25.72 2.58 6.14
N LYS A 698 25.17 2.84 7.32
CA LYS A 698 24.97 1.85 8.40
C LYS A 698 23.50 1.42 8.47
N ILE A 699 23.25 0.25 9.07
CA ILE A 699 21.89 -0.18 9.38
C ILE A 699 21.34 0.66 10.55
N VAL A 700 20.10 1.12 10.43
CA VAL A 700 19.52 2.12 11.37
C VAL A 700 19.51 1.64 12.84
N LEU A 701 19.14 0.38 13.11
CA LEU A 701 18.96 -0.18 14.45
C LEU A 701 19.57 -1.58 14.57
N ASP A 702 19.99 -1.95 15.79
CA ASP A 702 20.63 -3.24 16.06
C ASP A 702 19.70 -4.43 15.76
N ARG A 703 18.38 -4.27 15.94
CA ARG A 703 17.38 -5.28 15.56
C ARG A 703 17.40 -5.61 14.06
N HIS A 704 17.58 -4.58 13.22
CA HIS A 704 17.62 -4.73 11.77
C HIS A 704 18.98 -5.29 11.31
N TYR A 705 20.07 -4.87 11.95
CA TYR A 705 21.40 -5.45 11.76
C TYR A 705 21.39 -6.96 12.08
N ASN A 706 20.85 -7.36 13.24
CA ASN A 706 20.80 -8.76 13.67
C ASN A 706 19.92 -9.62 12.74
N ARG A 707 18.79 -9.08 12.27
CA ARG A 707 17.92 -9.73 11.25
C ARG A 707 18.70 -10.00 9.95
N LEU A 708 19.41 -8.99 9.45
CA LEU A 708 20.22 -9.11 8.24
C LEU A 708 21.37 -10.11 8.40
N MET A 709 22.11 -10.07 9.52
CA MET A 709 23.16 -11.05 9.79
C MET A 709 22.61 -12.49 9.93
N ASN A 710 21.37 -12.66 10.39
CA ASN A 710 20.71 -13.97 10.41
C ASN A 710 20.34 -14.49 9.01
N PHE A 711 20.11 -13.63 8.01
CA PHE A 711 19.95 -14.06 6.60
C PHE A 711 21.29 -14.51 5.96
N ILE A 712 22.41 -13.96 6.42
CA ILE A 712 23.75 -14.37 5.97
C ILE A 712 24.15 -15.70 6.61
N LYS A 713 23.79 -15.91 7.88
CA LYS A 713 24.19 -17.06 8.70
C LYS A 713 23.62 -18.40 8.19
N GLY A 714 24.44 -19.14 7.44
CA GLY A 714 24.12 -20.46 6.91
C GLY A 714 23.75 -20.49 5.43
N SER A 715 23.66 -19.32 4.78
CA SER A 715 23.47 -19.18 3.35
C SER A 715 24.80 -19.34 2.59
N ASN A 716 24.76 -19.70 1.30
CA ASN A 716 25.97 -19.77 0.47
C ASN A 716 26.42 -18.36 0.05
N VAL A 717 27.47 -17.83 0.69
CA VAL A 717 28.01 -16.48 0.45
C VAL A 717 29.06 -16.51 -0.65
N ALA A 718 28.78 -15.87 -1.79
CA ALA A 718 29.76 -15.73 -2.88
C ALA A 718 30.65 -14.48 -2.70
N ILE A 719 30.10 -13.40 -2.14
CA ILE A 719 30.76 -12.11 -1.92
C ILE A 719 30.28 -11.54 -0.57
N GLY A 720 31.17 -10.90 0.19
CA GLY A 720 30.81 -10.19 1.43
C GLY A 720 30.61 -11.11 2.63
N GLY A 721 29.44 -11.02 3.28
CA GLY A 721 29.06 -11.86 4.42
C GLY A 721 29.56 -11.41 5.80
N SER A 722 30.22 -10.26 5.89
CA SER A 722 30.76 -9.73 7.16
C SER A 722 30.07 -8.44 7.60
N GLY A 723 30.12 -8.16 8.91
CA GLY A 723 29.60 -6.94 9.52
C GLY A 723 30.32 -6.60 10.82
N ASP A 724 30.12 -5.39 11.34
CA ASP A 724 30.49 -5.00 12.71
C ASP A 724 29.24 -4.49 13.47
N PRO A 725 28.80 -5.16 14.54
CA PRO A 725 27.61 -4.76 15.28
C PRO A 725 27.75 -3.41 15.99
N ARG A 726 28.99 -2.94 16.25
CA ARG A 726 29.26 -1.68 16.97
C ARG A 726 29.02 -0.46 16.10
N THR A 727 29.28 -0.58 14.79
CA THR A 727 29.02 0.48 13.79
C THR A 727 27.72 0.25 13.03
N ARG A 728 27.12 -0.95 13.16
CA ARG A 728 26.01 -1.47 12.35
C ARG A 728 26.28 -1.50 10.84
N ILE A 729 27.55 -1.56 10.43
CA ILE A 729 27.93 -1.70 9.02
C ILE A 729 27.93 -3.19 8.65
N ILE A 730 27.26 -3.52 7.54
CA ILE A 730 27.30 -4.84 6.89
C ILE A 730 27.91 -4.65 5.51
N ALA A 731 28.90 -5.47 5.15
CA ALA A 731 29.53 -5.41 3.85
C ALA A 731 28.55 -5.80 2.73
N PRO A 732 28.63 -5.20 1.53
CA PRO A 732 27.88 -5.64 0.36
C PRO A 732 28.03 -7.15 0.13
N THR A 733 26.91 -7.87 0.22
CA THR A 733 26.88 -9.33 0.29
C THR A 733 26.09 -9.89 -0.89
N VAL A 734 26.61 -10.92 -1.54
CA VAL A 734 25.91 -11.66 -2.61
C VAL A 734 25.77 -13.12 -2.19
N LEU A 735 24.53 -13.62 -2.18
CA LEU A 735 24.20 -15.01 -1.86
C LEU A 735 23.86 -15.75 -3.15
N ILE A 736 24.29 -17.01 -3.27
CA ILE A 736 24.05 -17.86 -4.44
C ILE A 736 23.37 -19.17 -4.04
N ASP A 737 22.89 -19.93 -5.03
CA ASP A 737 22.15 -21.18 -4.84
C ASP A 737 20.91 -21.01 -3.91
N VAL A 738 20.37 -19.79 -3.86
CA VAL A 738 19.28 -19.40 -2.96
C VAL A 738 17.96 -19.97 -3.46
N LYS A 739 17.19 -20.52 -2.53
CA LYS A 739 15.92 -21.19 -2.82
C LYS A 739 14.71 -20.26 -2.71
N PRO A 740 13.57 -20.60 -3.34
CA PRO A 740 12.36 -19.79 -3.30
C PRO A 740 11.77 -19.58 -1.89
N ASP A 741 12.14 -20.45 -0.96
CA ASP A 741 11.65 -20.60 0.42
C ASP A 741 12.70 -20.31 1.52
N ASP A 742 13.95 -19.98 1.16
CA ASP A 742 14.96 -19.56 2.14
C ASP A 742 14.53 -18.27 2.86
N PRO A 743 14.86 -18.05 4.15
CA PRO A 743 14.37 -16.90 4.92
C PRO A 743 14.61 -15.52 4.28
N VAL A 744 15.72 -15.35 3.56
CA VAL A 744 16.07 -14.12 2.82
C VAL A 744 15.13 -13.84 1.64
N MET A 745 14.35 -14.84 1.20
CA MET A 745 13.35 -14.75 0.13
C MET A 745 11.91 -14.60 0.63
N LEU A 746 11.64 -14.81 1.92
CA LEU A 746 10.29 -14.75 2.49
C LEU A 746 9.79 -13.33 2.82
N GLU A 747 10.70 -12.42 3.16
CA GLU A 747 10.37 -11.02 3.48
C GLU A 747 11.28 -10.01 2.77
N GLU A 748 10.94 -8.72 2.85
CA GLU A 748 11.75 -7.63 2.31
C GLU A 748 13.10 -7.53 3.04
N ILE A 749 14.20 -7.60 2.30
CA ILE A 749 15.54 -7.68 2.90
C ILE A 749 15.90 -6.32 3.50
N PHE A 750 15.71 -5.22 2.76
CA PHE A 750 15.94 -3.85 3.25
C PHE A 750 17.35 -3.67 3.88
N GLY A 751 18.37 -4.19 3.18
CA GLY A 751 19.76 -4.28 3.63
C GLY A 751 20.71 -4.66 2.48
N PRO A 752 22.04 -4.69 2.68
CA PRO A 752 23.02 -4.76 1.60
C PRO A 752 23.31 -6.21 1.14
N ILE A 753 22.27 -7.04 1.07
CA ILE A 753 22.35 -8.47 0.74
C ILE A 753 21.56 -8.72 -0.55
N LEU A 754 22.20 -9.21 -1.60
CA LEU A 754 21.58 -9.57 -2.87
C LEU A 754 21.61 -11.10 -3.07
N PRO A 755 20.52 -11.82 -2.78
CA PRO A 755 20.37 -13.20 -3.22
C PRO A 755 20.19 -13.30 -4.74
N ILE A 756 20.81 -14.32 -5.33
CA ILE A 756 20.62 -14.73 -6.72
C ILE A 756 19.86 -16.07 -6.71
N VAL A 757 18.72 -16.10 -7.40
CA VAL A 757 17.90 -17.28 -7.64
C VAL A 757 18.01 -17.62 -9.12
N THR A 758 18.44 -18.84 -9.45
CA THR A 758 18.65 -19.24 -10.84
C THR A 758 17.36 -19.67 -11.53
N VAL A 759 17.21 -19.28 -12.79
CA VAL A 759 16.05 -19.57 -13.66
C VAL A 759 16.52 -19.88 -15.08
N ASN A 760 15.81 -20.78 -15.76
CA ASN A 760 16.17 -21.30 -17.08
C ASN A 760 15.59 -20.44 -18.21
N SER A 761 14.64 -19.54 -17.94
CA SER A 761 13.99 -18.71 -18.98
C SER A 761 13.37 -17.40 -18.45
N PRO A 762 13.12 -16.41 -19.34
CA PRO A 762 12.31 -15.24 -19.02
C PRO A 762 10.89 -15.57 -18.52
N LEU A 763 10.28 -16.66 -19.01
CA LEU A 763 8.93 -17.08 -18.59
C LEU A 763 8.92 -17.61 -17.16
N GLU A 764 9.95 -18.36 -16.77
CA GLU A 764 10.13 -18.87 -15.41
C GLU A 764 10.35 -17.72 -14.41
N ALA A 765 11.15 -16.72 -14.77
CA ALA A 765 11.30 -15.50 -14.00
C ALA A 765 9.96 -14.74 -13.81
N ILE A 766 9.16 -14.64 -14.86
CA ILE A 766 7.84 -13.99 -14.81
C ILE A 766 6.86 -14.77 -13.90
N ASN A 767 6.86 -16.10 -13.98
CA ASN A 767 6.05 -16.94 -13.09
C ASN A 767 6.49 -16.77 -11.61
N PHE A 768 7.79 -16.84 -11.33
CA PHE A 768 8.36 -16.66 -9.99
C PHE A 768 7.95 -15.32 -9.35
N ILE A 769 7.89 -14.25 -10.15
CA ILE A 769 7.45 -12.92 -9.73
C ILE A 769 5.93 -12.90 -9.50
N ASN A 770 5.14 -13.48 -10.40
CA ASN A 770 3.67 -13.48 -10.32
C ASN A 770 3.10 -14.39 -9.22
N GLU A 771 3.88 -15.36 -8.73
CA GLU A 771 3.57 -16.16 -7.54
C GLU A 771 3.70 -15.39 -6.21
N ARG A 772 4.23 -14.15 -6.25
CA ARG A 772 4.56 -13.32 -5.09
C ARG A 772 3.76 -12.03 -5.04
N ASP A 773 3.80 -11.37 -3.89
CA ASP A 773 3.19 -10.06 -3.71
C ASP A 773 3.79 -9.01 -4.67
N LYS A 774 2.91 -8.19 -5.25
CA LYS A 774 3.26 -7.22 -6.29
C LYS A 774 4.25 -6.17 -5.77
N PRO A 775 5.48 -6.08 -6.33
CA PRO A 775 6.52 -5.21 -5.79
C PRO A 775 6.34 -3.74 -6.20
N LEU A 776 6.96 -2.83 -5.45
CA LEU A 776 6.95 -1.40 -5.76
C LEU A 776 7.69 -1.11 -7.08
N ALA A 777 8.87 -1.73 -7.29
CA ALA A 777 9.62 -1.65 -8.54
C ALA A 777 9.92 -3.05 -9.12
N LEU A 778 10.14 -3.10 -10.43
CA LEU A 778 10.60 -4.28 -11.16
C LEU A 778 11.67 -3.86 -12.17
N TYR A 779 12.74 -4.64 -12.26
CA TYR A 779 13.93 -4.30 -13.05
C TYR A 779 14.22 -5.37 -14.11
N VAL A 780 14.46 -4.96 -15.36
CA VAL A 780 14.76 -5.88 -16.47
C VAL A 780 15.98 -5.39 -17.25
N PHE A 781 17.08 -6.12 -17.16
CA PHE A 781 18.29 -5.89 -17.94
C PHE A 781 18.32 -6.82 -19.14
N THR A 782 18.14 -6.26 -20.34
CA THR A 782 18.12 -6.99 -21.62
C THR A 782 18.29 -6.04 -22.82
N ASN A 783 18.94 -6.52 -23.87
CA ASN A 783 18.93 -5.89 -25.20
C ASN A 783 17.85 -6.49 -26.13
N ARG A 784 17.16 -7.55 -25.69
CA ARG A 784 16.10 -8.23 -26.45
C ARG A 784 14.74 -7.55 -26.27
N LYS A 785 14.13 -7.16 -27.40
CA LYS A 785 12.82 -6.49 -27.42
C LYS A 785 11.69 -7.44 -27.04
N ASP A 786 11.79 -8.70 -27.45
CA ASP A 786 10.93 -9.81 -27.06
C ASP A 786 10.87 -9.96 -25.53
N VAL A 787 12.02 -10.08 -24.85
CA VAL A 787 12.09 -10.16 -23.38
C VAL A 787 11.50 -8.91 -22.73
N LYS A 788 11.88 -7.71 -23.18
CA LYS A 788 11.35 -6.44 -22.65
C LYS A 788 9.81 -6.42 -22.68
N GLU A 789 9.23 -6.66 -23.85
CA GLU A 789 7.77 -6.64 -24.00
C GLU A 789 7.09 -7.81 -23.26
N LEU A 790 7.75 -8.97 -23.13
CA LEU A 790 7.25 -10.09 -22.34
C LEU A 790 7.06 -9.72 -20.87
N PHE A 791 8.07 -9.11 -20.22
CA PHE A 791 7.95 -8.65 -18.84
C PHE A 791 6.88 -7.55 -18.69
N LEU A 792 6.91 -6.53 -19.55
CA LEU A 792 5.98 -5.38 -19.49
C LEU A 792 4.50 -5.77 -19.66
N ASN A 793 4.20 -6.84 -20.38
CA ASN A 793 2.82 -7.28 -20.63
C ASN A 793 2.33 -8.41 -19.71
N ASN A 794 3.23 -9.05 -18.93
CA ASN A 794 2.90 -10.26 -18.14
C ASN A 794 3.30 -10.18 -16.66
N THR A 795 3.67 -9.00 -16.13
CA THR A 795 3.95 -8.77 -14.71
C THR A 795 3.16 -7.56 -14.18
N SER A 796 3.13 -7.36 -12.85
CA SER A 796 2.44 -6.23 -12.24
C SER A 796 3.21 -5.71 -11.02
N SER A 797 3.77 -4.52 -11.16
CA SER A 797 4.49 -3.75 -10.14
C SER A 797 4.01 -2.29 -10.15
N GLY A 798 4.45 -1.48 -9.18
CA GLY A 798 4.19 -0.03 -9.19
C GLY A 798 4.89 0.67 -10.37
N ALA A 799 6.19 0.44 -10.53
CA ALA A 799 7.00 0.89 -11.65
C ALA A 799 7.83 -0.25 -12.28
N VAL A 800 8.27 -0.05 -13.53
CA VAL A 800 9.24 -0.90 -14.22
C VAL A 800 10.38 -0.03 -14.77
N THR A 801 11.64 -0.41 -14.53
CA THR A 801 12.80 0.20 -15.19
C THR A 801 13.55 -0.84 -16.03
N VAL A 802 13.93 -0.46 -17.25
CA VAL A 802 14.61 -1.36 -18.20
C VAL A 802 16.05 -0.88 -18.38
N ASN A 803 17.02 -1.79 -18.20
CA ASN A 803 18.46 -1.55 -18.22
C ASN A 803 19.02 -0.56 -17.17
N ASP A 804 18.22 -0.21 -16.15
CA ASP A 804 18.65 0.58 -15.00
C ASP A 804 17.83 0.26 -13.74
N VAL A 805 18.28 0.71 -12.57
CA VAL A 805 17.57 0.60 -11.27
C VAL A 805 17.34 1.97 -10.65
N ILE A 806 16.33 2.12 -9.79
CA ILE A 806 15.97 3.35 -9.03
C ILE A 806 15.54 4.56 -9.89
N MET A 807 16.19 4.83 -11.03
CA MET A 807 16.12 6.08 -11.78
C MET A 807 14.75 6.48 -12.35
N HIS A 808 13.73 5.61 -12.29
CA HIS A 808 12.35 6.01 -12.59
C HIS A 808 11.82 7.10 -11.63
N ILE A 809 12.31 7.15 -10.38
CA ILE A 809 11.99 8.22 -9.42
C ILE A 809 12.51 9.59 -9.89
N TRP A 810 13.48 9.61 -10.82
CA TRP A 810 14.02 10.82 -11.43
C TRP A 810 13.27 11.24 -12.72
N ALA A 811 12.07 10.73 -12.99
CA ALA A 811 11.26 11.14 -14.15
C ALA A 811 10.00 11.93 -13.74
N ASP A 812 10.01 13.26 -13.89
CA ASP A 812 8.97 14.18 -13.36
C ASP A 812 7.54 13.93 -13.88
N ASN A 813 7.39 13.15 -14.95
CA ASN A 813 6.12 12.83 -15.60
C ASN A 813 5.68 11.36 -15.43
N LEU A 814 6.34 10.59 -14.56
CA LEU A 814 5.88 9.27 -14.13
C LEU A 814 5.19 9.39 -12.76
N PRO A 815 4.09 8.66 -12.51
CA PRO A 815 3.58 8.48 -11.16
C PRO A 815 4.54 7.58 -10.38
N PHE A 816 4.94 8.00 -9.18
CA PHE A 816 5.55 7.11 -8.20
C PHE A 816 4.46 6.59 -7.26
N GLY A 817 4.25 5.28 -7.21
CA GLY A 817 3.20 4.66 -6.39
C GLY A 817 3.22 3.14 -6.44
N GLY A 818 2.83 2.49 -5.34
CA GLY A 818 2.69 1.03 -5.26
C GLY A 818 1.38 0.46 -5.81
N VAL A 819 1.29 -0.87 -5.86
CA VAL A 819 0.05 -1.58 -6.26
C VAL A 819 -0.17 -2.87 -5.47
N GLY A 820 -1.25 -2.92 -4.70
CA GLY A 820 -1.56 -4.08 -3.85
C GLY A 820 -0.74 -4.04 -2.56
N ALA A 821 0.04 -5.08 -2.27
CA ALA A 821 0.85 -5.17 -1.05
C ALA A 821 1.96 -4.09 -0.96
N SER A 822 2.43 -3.59 -2.11
CA SER A 822 3.37 -2.46 -2.21
C SER A 822 2.72 -1.09 -2.17
N GLY A 823 1.39 -0.97 -2.20
CA GLY A 823 0.73 0.33 -1.99
C GLY A 823 -0.58 0.56 -2.71
N MET A 824 -1.10 1.78 -2.52
CA MET A 824 -2.22 2.36 -3.25
C MET A 824 -2.09 3.89 -3.30
N GLY A 825 -2.50 4.49 -4.42
CA GLY A 825 -2.23 5.90 -4.70
C GLY A 825 -0.92 6.10 -5.47
N ALA A 826 -0.56 7.35 -5.71
CA ALA A 826 0.72 7.73 -6.32
C ALA A 826 0.98 9.24 -6.10
N TYR A 827 2.24 9.68 -6.19
CA TYR A 827 2.62 11.09 -6.08
C TYR A 827 3.79 11.48 -7.03
N HIS A 828 4.53 12.54 -6.65
CA HIS A 828 5.41 13.40 -7.46
C HIS A 828 4.68 14.25 -8.52
N GLY A 829 5.17 15.48 -8.73
CA GLY A 829 4.69 16.42 -9.74
C GLY A 829 3.17 16.54 -9.81
N LYS A 830 2.63 16.37 -11.03
CA LYS A 830 1.18 16.44 -11.29
C LYS A 830 0.38 15.38 -10.52
N PHE A 831 0.96 14.21 -10.28
CA PHE A 831 0.29 13.14 -9.52
C PHE A 831 0.22 13.50 -8.03
N GLY A 832 1.26 14.14 -7.47
CA GLY A 832 1.22 14.71 -6.12
C GLY A 832 0.12 15.78 -5.98
N PHE A 833 0.01 16.70 -6.93
CA PHE A 833 -1.09 17.69 -6.94
C PHE A 833 -2.47 17.03 -7.05
N ASP A 834 -2.63 16.01 -7.89
CA ASP A 834 -3.91 15.31 -8.08
C ASP A 834 -4.30 14.43 -6.89
N THR A 835 -3.33 13.82 -6.20
CA THR A 835 -3.56 13.02 -4.98
C THR A 835 -4.08 13.88 -3.84
N PHE A 836 -3.57 15.11 -3.69
CA PHE A 836 -4.02 16.06 -2.67
C PHE A 836 -5.10 17.06 -3.14
N THR A 837 -5.83 16.76 -4.23
CA THR A 837 -7.02 17.53 -4.63
C THR A 837 -8.23 16.65 -4.98
N HIS A 838 -9.42 17.14 -4.63
CA HIS A 838 -10.69 16.57 -5.05
C HIS A 838 -11.13 17.14 -6.41
N LYS A 839 -11.38 16.25 -7.37
CA LYS A 839 -11.80 16.58 -8.74
C LYS A 839 -13.31 16.82 -8.82
N LYS A 840 -13.74 17.99 -8.35
CA LYS A 840 -15.14 18.43 -8.33
C LYS A 840 -15.67 18.68 -9.75
N GLY A 841 -16.58 17.84 -10.21
CA GLY A 841 -17.32 18.06 -11.45
C GLY A 841 -18.35 19.19 -11.32
N VAL A 842 -18.37 20.11 -12.28
CA VAL A 842 -19.27 21.28 -12.32
C VAL A 842 -20.01 21.32 -13.65
N LEU A 843 -21.33 21.48 -13.59
CA LEU A 843 -22.23 21.61 -14.74
C LEU A 843 -23.05 22.90 -14.61
N GLU A 844 -22.69 23.92 -15.39
CA GLU A 844 -23.37 25.21 -15.44
C GLU A 844 -24.37 25.24 -16.61
N ARG A 845 -25.63 25.55 -16.30
CA ARG A 845 -26.71 25.65 -17.29
C ARG A 845 -27.39 27.01 -17.20
N GLY A 846 -27.42 27.74 -18.30
CA GLY A 846 -28.17 28.99 -18.39
C GLY A 846 -29.68 28.74 -18.38
N LEU A 847 -30.43 29.59 -17.67
CA LEU A 847 -31.90 29.55 -17.59
C LEU A 847 -32.60 30.11 -18.85
N GLY A 848 -31.89 30.20 -19.98
CA GLY A 848 -32.37 30.80 -21.22
C GLY A 848 -33.32 29.87 -21.99
N LYS A 849 -34.28 30.47 -22.72
CA LYS A 849 -35.29 29.74 -23.51
C LYS A 849 -34.69 28.69 -24.47
N ILE A 850 -33.50 28.94 -25.02
CA ILE A 850 -32.79 27.99 -25.90
C ILE A 850 -32.37 26.73 -25.12
N ALA A 851 -31.81 26.87 -23.92
CA ALA A 851 -31.42 25.73 -23.10
C ALA A 851 -32.65 24.89 -22.75
N GLU A 852 -33.73 25.52 -22.28
CA GLU A 852 -34.99 24.84 -21.95
C GLU A 852 -35.61 24.12 -23.16
N LEU A 853 -35.54 24.73 -24.36
CA LEU A 853 -36.00 24.10 -25.61
C LEU A 853 -35.21 22.82 -25.95
N THR A 854 -33.94 22.69 -25.56
CA THR A 854 -33.20 21.41 -25.71
C THR A 854 -33.64 20.34 -24.71
N GLN A 855 -34.22 20.74 -23.57
CA GLN A 855 -34.56 19.85 -22.46
C GLN A 855 -36.00 19.35 -22.46
N PHE A 856 -36.90 19.91 -23.29
CA PHE A 856 -38.34 19.60 -23.33
C PHE A 856 -38.69 18.08 -23.33
N ALA A 857 -37.82 17.25 -23.89
CA ALA A 857 -37.99 15.81 -23.98
C ALA A 857 -37.76 15.04 -22.66
N ARG A 858 -37.07 15.65 -21.67
CA ARG A 858 -36.84 15.04 -20.34
C ARG A 858 -38.02 15.24 -19.38
N TYR A 859 -38.89 16.20 -19.66
CA TYR A 859 -40.02 16.54 -18.79
C TYR A 859 -41.27 15.71 -19.13
N PRO A 860 -42.13 15.40 -18.13
CA PRO A 860 -43.48 14.90 -18.36
C PRO A 860 -44.33 15.82 -19.27
N PRO A 861 -45.46 15.33 -19.83
CA PRO A 861 -45.78 13.91 -19.99
C PRO A 861 -44.76 13.24 -20.91
N TYR A 862 -44.42 11.98 -20.63
CA TYR A 862 -43.52 11.19 -21.46
C TYR A 862 -44.25 10.65 -22.69
N THR A 863 -43.67 10.84 -23.87
CA THR A 863 -44.24 10.38 -25.14
C THR A 863 -43.22 9.59 -25.95
N LYS A 864 -43.70 8.76 -26.88
CA LYS A 864 -42.82 7.98 -27.78
C LYS A 864 -41.86 8.87 -28.58
N SER A 865 -42.31 10.04 -29.02
CA SER A 865 -41.48 11.03 -29.73
C SER A 865 -40.41 11.68 -28.83
N LYS A 866 -40.75 12.08 -27.59
CA LYS A 866 -39.77 12.56 -26.61
C LYS A 866 -38.73 11.49 -26.29
N GLY A 867 -39.17 10.25 -26.08
CA GLY A 867 -38.28 9.11 -25.82
C GLY A 867 -37.34 8.80 -27.00
N GLN A 868 -37.84 8.85 -28.24
CA GLN A 868 -37.02 8.71 -29.44
C GLN A 868 -35.99 9.84 -29.58
N PHE A 869 -36.39 11.10 -29.37
CA PHE A 869 -35.46 12.24 -29.37
C PHE A 869 -34.36 12.06 -28.32
N LEU A 870 -34.73 11.72 -27.08
CA LEU A 870 -33.78 11.51 -25.99
C LEU A 870 -32.82 10.37 -26.32
N ALA A 871 -33.30 9.24 -26.85
CA ALA A 871 -32.46 8.12 -27.28
C ALA A 871 -31.52 8.46 -28.45
N ILE A 872 -31.90 9.39 -29.34
CA ILE A 872 -31.05 9.89 -30.44
C ILE A 872 -29.95 10.85 -29.93
N ALA A 873 -30.21 11.57 -28.84
CA ALA A 873 -29.33 12.56 -28.23
C ALA A 873 -28.38 11.97 -27.16
N THR A 874 -28.83 10.99 -26.36
CA THR A 874 -27.99 10.24 -25.39
C THR A 874 -27.02 9.27 -26.05
N LYS A 875 -27.31 8.81 -27.28
CA LYS A 875 -26.48 7.84 -28.00
C LYS A 875 -25.07 8.37 -28.19
N LYS A 876 -24.10 7.80 -27.45
CA LYS A 876 -22.67 8.15 -27.50
C LYS A 876 -22.08 7.92 -28.90
N ARG A 877 -22.12 8.95 -29.74
CA ARG A 877 -21.44 8.98 -31.05
C ARG A 877 -19.95 9.19 -30.82
N ARG A 878 -19.10 8.66 -31.71
CA ARG A 878 -17.74 9.23 -31.85
C ARG A 878 -17.92 10.68 -32.28
N GLY A 879 -17.20 11.60 -31.65
CA GLY A 879 -17.27 13.01 -32.00
C GLY A 879 -16.95 13.22 -33.48
N ILE A 880 -17.75 14.03 -34.16
CA ILE A 880 -17.37 14.54 -35.48
C ILE A 880 -16.14 15.41 -35.22
N SER A 881 -14.97 15.00 -35.71
CA SER A 881 -13.71 15.71 -35.42
C SER A 881 -13.72 17.10 -36.06
N VAL A 882 -14.12 18.11 -35.29
CA VAL A 882 -14.24 19.51 -35.73
C VAL A 882 -12.88 20.12 -36.11
N SER A 883 -11.79 19.37 -35.91
CA SER A 883 -10.44 19.72 -36.38
C SER A 883 -10.41 20.04 -37.88
N TRP A 884 -11.15 19.30 -38.72
CA TRP A 884 -11.19 19.60 -40.16
C TRP A 884 -11.81 20.96 -40.47
N ILE A 885 -12.68 21.51 -39.61
CA ILE A 885 -13.24 22.86 -39.80
C ILE A 885 -12.16 23.92 -39.54
N LYS A 886 -11.27 23.70 -38.56
CA LYS A 886 -10.09 24.58 -38.37
C LYS A 886 -9.18 24.53 -39.60
N THR A 887 -8.90 23.34 -40.12
CA THR A 887 -8.10 23.17 -41.35
C THR A 887 -8.79 23.82 -42.56
N ALA A 888 -10.11 23.68 -42.72
CA ALA A 888 -10.88 24.25 -43.81
C ALA A 888 -10.99 25.78 -43.72
N LEU A 889 -11.07 26.36 -42.51
CA LEU A 889 -11.01 27.82 -42.31
C LEU A 889 -9.64 28.39 -42.65
N VAL A 890 -8.56 27.74 -42.21
CA VAL A 890 -7.17 28.17 -42.57
C VAL A 890 -6.92 28.01 -44.07
N PHE A 891 -7.40 26.92 -44.68
CA PHE A 891 -7.36 26.73 -46.13
C PHE A 891 -8.17 27.78 -46.88
N GLY A 892 -9.40 28.08 -46.44
CA GLY A 892 -10.26 29.11 -47.04
C GLY A 892 -9.66 30.51 -46.93
N LEU A 893 -9.04 30.86 -45.79
CA LEU A 893 -8.29 32.10 -45.63
C LEU A 893 -7.05 32.15 -46.55
N GLY A 894 -6.34 31.03 -46.71
CA GLY A 894 -5.22 30.93 -47.65
C GLY A 894 -5.66 31.14 -49.10
N VAL A 895 -6.75 30.49 -49.52
CA VAL A 895 -7.35 30.67 -50.86
C VAL A 895 -7.81 32.11 -51.06
N ALA A 896 -8.50 32.71 -50.08
CA ALA A 896 -8.93 34.11 -50.16
C ALA A 896 -7.74 35.08 -50.25
N PHE A 897 -6.65 34.82 -49.52
CA PHE A 897 -5.42 35.61 -49.58
C PHE A 897 -4.71 35.46 -50.94
N SER A 898 -4.65 34.25 -51.51
CA SER A 898 -4.12 34.02 -52.87
C SER A 898 -4.96 34.71 -53.95
N TYR A 899 -6.29 34.67 -53.85
CA TYR A 899 -7.17 35.43 -54.76
C TYR A 899 -7.03 36.94 -54.57
N GLY A 900 -6.87 37.42 -53.32
CA GLY A 900 -6.60 38.83 -53.04
C GLY A 900 -5.27 39.31 -53.63
N LEU A 901 -4.21 38.52 -53.52
CA LEU A 901 -2.93 38.80 -54.19
C LEU A 901 -3.07 38.76 -55.72
N GLN A 902 -3.76 37.77 -56.29
CA GLN A 902 -4.01 37.73 -57.74
C GLN A 902 -4.85 38.92 -58.23
N TYR A 903 -5.76 39.43 -57.41
CA TYR A 903 -6.54 40.63 -57.72
C TYR A 903 -5.66 41.88 -57.66
N ILE A 904 -4.87 42.06 -56.59
CA ILE A 904 -3.94 43.20 -56.43
C ILE A 904 -2.85 43.23 -57.51
N CYS A 905 -2.34 42.07 -57.92
CA CYS A 905 -1.41 41.97 -59.04
C CYS A 905 -2.06 42.23 -60.41
N ARG A 906 -3.39 42.27 -60.50
CA ARG A 906 -4.13 42.52 -61.74
C ARG A 906 -4.56 43.98 -61.86
N ASP A 907 -4.99 44.59 -60.76
CA ASP A 907 -5.13 46.05 -60.59
C ASP A 907 -3.75 46.78 -60.58
N ALA A 908 -2.66 46.06 -60.86
CA ALA A 908 -1.31 46.60 -61.07
C ALA A 908 -0.77 46.35 -62.50
N ASP A 909 -1.55 45.68 -63.36
CA ASP A 909 -1.30 45.49 -64.80
C ASP A 909 -2.17 46.44 -65.68
N ASP A 910 -3.11 47.19 -65.08
CA ASP A 910 -3.99 48.22 -65.68
C ASP A 910 -3.57 49.66 -65.26
#